data_AF-A0AAN9IKZ4-F1
#
_entry.id   AF-A0AAN9IKZ4-F1
#
_cell.length_a   1.000
_cell.length_b   1.000
_cell.length_c   1.000
_cell.angle_alpha   90.00
_cell.angle_beta   90.00
_cell.angle_gamma   90.00
#
_symmetry.space_group_name_H-M   'P 1'
#
loop_
_entity.id
_entity.type
_entity.pdbx_description
1 polymer ?
#
loop_
_entity_poly.entity_id
_entity_poly.type
_entity_poly.pdbx_seq_one_letter_code
_entity_poly.pdbx_strand_id
1 'polypeptide(L)'
;MARASSGLQYPERFYAAASYVGFDGSTSPTKALTSKFPKSTALLLYSLYQQASIGRCNVPEPSSWKIVEHSKWASWNQLGNMSSTEAMRLFVKILEEEDPGWYSRASNSIIDPYPDPVVDVQMNHNTRVEPVIENGNSYPEIKTISTENGSQVGTQDKDVVIDGFGSVGVYDQWIAPPISGQRPKARYEHGAAVVLDKFYIYGGNYNGRYLNDLHVLDLRSWTWSKIEANVVESNDLSVSDTLTPCAGHSLIPWENKLISIAGHTKDPNESIQVKVFDLQKQTWSTLKTYGKSPVSRGGQSVTLVGTSLVIFGGQDAKRTLLNDLHILDLESMTWDEIDAVGVPPSPRSDHAAAVHVDRYLLIFGGGSHATCYNDLHVLDLQTMEWSRPTQLGEIPSPRAGHAGVTVGENWFIVGGGDNKSGVSETVVLNMSTLTWSVVTSVQGRIPVASEGSSLVVSSYNGEDVLISFGGYNGRYNNEVYVLKPSHKSTLQSKIIDNPIPDSVFAVHNATNATRDLESELDAGHEGKVKELAVDSVDSIKSKGDLVTVLKAEKEELESSLSKEKLQTLQLKQELAEAEARNSDLFKELQSVRGQLASEQSRCFKLEVEVAELGQKLQTIGTLQKELELLQRQKAASEQAALSAKQRQGSGGVWGWLAGTPQSQEDDA
;
A
#
# COMPACT_ATOMS: atom_id res chain seq x y z
N MET A 1 20.97 -25.69 -7.36
CA MET A 1 21.72 -25.82 -6.08
C MET A 1 21.16 -24.79 -5.10
N ALA A 2 21.22 -25.04 -3.79
CA ALA A 2 20.62 -24.15 -2.79
C ALA A 2 21.39 -22.83 -2.62
N ARG A 3 20.68 -21.73 -2.32
CA ARG A 3 21.30 -20.52 -1.78
C ARG A 3 21.52 -20.70 -0.27
N ALA A 4 22.70 -20.33 0.21
CA ALA A 4 23.11 -20.61 1.59
C ALA A 4 22.40 -19.71 2.61
N SER A 5 22.05 -20.29 3.76
CA SER A 5 21.65 -19.56 4.97
C SER A 5 22.91 -19.13 5.75
N SER A 6 23.41 -17.92 5.49
CA SER A 6 24.66 -17.40 6.09
C SER A 6 24.41 -16.33 7.16
N GLY A 7 23.61 -16.66 8.17
CA GLY A 7 23.42 -15.85 9.37
C GLY A 7 23.27 -16.75 10.59
N LEU A 8 23.67 -16.26 11.77
CA LEU A 8 23.44 -16.97 13.03
C LEU A 8 21.96 -17.37 13.20
N GLN A 9 21.72 -18.54 13.78
CA GLN A 9 20.38 -19.00 14.12
C GLN A 9 19.90 -18.34 15.43
N TYR A 10 18.69 -18.67 15.88
CA TYR A 10 18.23 -18.27 17.22
C TYR A 10 18.48 -19.44 18.19
N PRO A 11 19.02 -19.19 19.39
CA PRO A 11 19.14 -17.87 20.04
C PRO A 11 20.43 -17.08 19.77
N GLU A 12 21.42 -17.62 19.05
CA GLU A 12 22.77 -17.03 18.92
C GLU A 12 22.75 -15.62 18.31
N ARG A 13 21.93 -15.39 17.28
CA ARG A 13 21.71 -14.08 16.64
C ARG A 13 21.14 -13.04 17.62
N PHE A 14 20.31 -13.47 18.57
CA PHE A 14 19.81 -12.58 19.62
C PHE A 14 20.90 -12.23 20.63
N TYR A 15 21.74 -13.17 21.05
CA TYR A 15 22.85 -12.87 21.96
C TYR A 15 23.93 -11.99 21.30
N ALA A 16 24.25 -12.22 20.03
CA ALA A 16 25.13 -11.34 19.26
C ALA A 16 24.54 -9.91 19.12
N ALA A 17 23.24 -9.78 18.84
CA ALA A 17 22.54 -8.51 18.83
C ALA A 17 22.55 -7.84 20.22
N ALA A 18 22.33 -8.60 21.29
CA ALA A 18 22.29 -8.09 22.66
C ALA A 18 23.65 -7.54 23.11
N SER A 19 24.76 -8.24 22.83
CA SER A 19 26.11 -7.70 23.07
C SER A 19 26.38 -6.45 22.22
N TYR A 20 26.05 -6.46 20.93
CA TYR A 20 26.21 -5.27 20.07
C TYR A 20 25.44 -4.04 20.59
N VAL A 21 24.33 -4.26 21.30
CA VAL A 21 23.50 -3.22 21.93
C VAL A 21 23.98 -2.83 23.35
N GLY A 22 24.91 -3.59 23.94
CA GLY A 22 25.55 -3.30 25.23
C GLY A 22 24.95 -4.06 26.43
N PHE A 23 24.33 -5.22 26.21
CA PHE A 23 23.77 -6.09 27.27
C PHE A 23 24.70 -7.21 27.75
N ASP A 24 25.94 -7.29 27.27
CA ASP A 24 26.94 -8.31 27.67
C ASP A 24 27.49 -8.17 29.11
N GLY A 25 27.11 -7.11 29.84
CA GLY A 25 27.47 -6.91 31.25
C GLY A 25 28.85 -6.29 31.49
N SER A 26 29.62 -5.99 30.42
CA SER A 26 30.96 -5.39 30.54
C SER A 26 30.97 -3.95 31.06
N THR A 27 29.91 -3.18 30.78
CA THR A 27 29.74 -1.77 31.20
C THR A 27 28.30 -1.46 31.56
N SER A 28 28.03 -0.29 32.16
CA SER A 28 26.68 0.11 32.60
C SER A 28 25.72 0.26 31.41
N PRO A 29 24.76 -0.68 31.19
CA PRO A 29 24.07 -0.81 29.91
C PRO A 29 23.23 0.42 29.57
N THR A 30 22.68 1.10 30.59
CA THR A 30 21.88 2.32 30.42
C THR A 30 22.62 3.49 29.74
N LYS A 31 23.95 3.57 29.83
CA LYS A 31 24.70 4.72 29.32
C LYS A 31 25.08 4.57 27.85
N ALA A 32 25.47 3.36 27.42
CA ALA A 32 25.74 3.06 26.02
C ALA A 32 24.46 3.00 25.18
N LEU A 33 23.39 2.42 25.72
CA LEU A 33 22.10 2.27 25.04
C LEU A 33 21.46 3.62 24.68
N THR A 34 21.61 4.63 25.54
CA THR A 34 21.04 5.97 25.35
C THR A 34 21.90 6.93 24.54
N SER A 35 23.16 6.59 24.24
CA SER A 35 23.99 7.31 23.27
C SER A 35 23.94 6.72 21.85
N LYS A 36 23.43 5.48 21.71
CA LYS A 36 23.37 4.74 20.43
C LYS A 36 21.98 4.71 19.80
N PHE A 37 20.89 4.77 20.59
CA PHE A 37 19.52 4.68 20.10
C PHE A 37 18.61 5.78 20.70
N PRO A 38 17.50 6.15 20.03
CA PRO A 38 16.47 7.01 20.59
C PRO A 38 15.94 6.47 21.93
N LYS A 39 15.55 7.37 22.86
CA LYS A 39 15.12 6.97 24.22
C LYS A 39 13.95 5.97 24.24
N SER A 40 13.04 6.06 23.28
CA SER A 40 11.95 5.10 23.07
C SER A 40 12.45 3.72 22.64
N THR A 41 13.32 3.69 21.64
CA THR A 41 13.93 2.46 21.09
C THR A 41 14.80 1.78 22.15
N ALA A 42 15.62 2.55 22.88
CA ALA A 42 16.40 2.08 24.02
C ALA A 42 15.51 1.41 25.09
N LEU A 43 14.35 2.00 25.40
CA LEU A 43 13.41 1.44 26.38
C LEU A 43 12.75 0.14 25.86
N LEU A 44 12.36 0.12 24.59
CA LEU A 44 11.75 -1.04 23.94
C LEU A 44 12.74 -2.21 23.83
N LEU A 45 13.97 -1.97 23.35
CA LEU A 45 15.05 -2.97 23.31
C LEU A 45 15.36 -3.51 24.71
N TYR A 46 15.41 -2.64 25.73
CA TYR A 46 15.55 -3.09 27.13
C TYR A 46 14.40 -4.02 27.54
N SER A 47 13.15 -3.64 27.29
CA SER A 47 11.98 -4.47 27.67
C SER A 47 11.94 -5.81 26.94
N LEU A 48 12.27 -5.86 25.65
CA LEU A 48 12.35 -7.09 24.86
C LEU A 48 13.51 -7.98 25.32
N TYR A 49 14.64 -7.40 25.73
CA TYR A 49 15.74 -8.16 26.33
C TYR A 49 15.34 -8.82 27.66
N GLN A 50 14.59 -8.12 28.53
CA GLN A 50 14.05 -8.72 29.75
C GLN A 50 13.01 -9.81 29.44
N GLN A 51 12.09 -9.56 28.49
CA GLN A 51 11.08 -10.56 28.07
C GLN A 51 11.69 -11.80 27.42
N ALA A 52 12.79 -11.66 26.69
CA ALA A 52 13.55 -12.77 26.12
C ALA A 52 14.32 -13.57 27.19
N SER A 53 14.93 -12.89 28.17
CA SER A 53 15.89 -13.50 29.10
C SER A 53 15.30 -13.96 30.44
N ILE A 54 14.23 -13.30 30.91
CA ILE A 54 13.55 -13.56 32.20
C ILE A 54 12.09 -14.00 31.97
N GLY A 55 11.48 -13.60 30.85
CA GLY A 55 10.06 -13.82 30.56
C GLY A 55 9.20 -12.64 31.01
N ARG A 56 7.93 -12.92 31.33
CA ARG A 56 6.96 -11.88 31.74
C ARG A 56 7.44 -11.09 32.95
N CYS A 57 7.23 -9.77 32.93
CA CYS A 57 7.52 -8.86 34.03
C CYS A 57 6.99 -9.39 35.37
N ASN A 58 7.91 -9.69 36.27
CA ASN A 58 7.67 -10.32 37.58
C ASN A 58 8.14 -9.45 38.76
N VAL A 59 8.66 -8.26 38.47
CA VAL A 59 9.08 -7.26 39.45
C VAL A 59 7.90 -6.39 39.90
N PRO A 60 7.79 -6.03 41.19
CA PRO A 60 6.74 -5.14 41.68
C PRO A 60 6.89 -3.73 41.10
N GLU A 61 5.77 -3.01 41.03
CA GLU A 61 5.71 -1.64 40.50
C GLU A 61 6.60 -0.69 41.33
N PRO A 62 7.60 -0.03 40.71
CA PRO A 62 8.49 0.87 41.42
C PRO A 62 7.83 2.24 41.63
N SER A 63 8.16 2.88 42.75
CA SER A 63 7.63 4.21 43.11
C SER A 63 7.72 5.22 41.96
N SER A 64 6.61 5.93 41.68
CA SER A 64 6.47 6.88 40.56
C SER A 64 7.50 8.01 40.57
N TRP A 65 8.07 8.33 41.73
CA TRP A 65 9.18 9.29 41.87
C TRP A 65 10.48 8.82 41.20
N LYS A 66 10.63 7.51 40.95
CA LYS A 66 11.74 6.92 40.21
C LYS A 66 11.43 6.78 38.72
N ILE A 67 11.26 7.90 38.03
CA ILE A 67 10.82 8.01 36.63
C ILE A 67 11.49 6.98 35.68
N VAL A 68 12.80 6.74 35.81
CA VAL A 68 13.54 5.80 34.94
C VAL A 68 13.25 4.33 35.26
N GLU A 69 13.11 3.95 36.53
CA GLU A 69 12.72 2.59 36.92
C GLU A 69 11.27 2.33 36.54
N HIS A 70 10.38 3.30 36.76
CA HIS A 70 8.97 3.23 36.37
C HIS A 70 8.79 3.10 34.85
N SER A 71 9.54 3.87 34.05
CA SER A 71 9.50 3.76 32.58
C SER A 71 9.93 2.37 32.09
N LYS A 72 10.99 1.80 32.70
CA LYS A 72 11.48 0.45 32.39
C LYS A 72 10.45 -0.63 32.76
N TRP A 73 9.87 -0.51 33.97
CA TRP A 73 8.85 -1.43 34.46
C TRP A 73 7.62 -1.41 33.57
N ALA A 74 7.09 -0.23 33.23
CA ALA A 74 5.92 -0.08 32.39
C ALA A 74 6.14 -0.68 30.99
N SER A 75 7.29 -0.39 30.35
CA SER A 75 7.63 -0.92 29.02
C SER A 75 7.75 -2.45 29.01
N TRP A 76 8.23 -3.08 30.09
CA TRP A 76 8.31 -4.54 30.19
C TRP A 76 6.96 -5.16 30.55
N ASN A 77 6.20 -4.56 31.46
CA ASN A 77 4.85 -5.02 31.82
C ASN A 77 3.89 -4.98 30.62
N GLN A 78 4.03 -3.99 29.73
CA GLN A 78 3.23 -3.85 28.51
C GLN A 78 3.43 -5.01 27.49
N LEU A 79 4.53 -5.76 27.57
CA LEU A 79 4.76 -6.94 26.70
C LEU A 79 3.92 -8.17 27.14
N GLY A 80 3.37 -8.15 28.36
CA GLY A 80 2.37 -9.13 28.82
C GLY A 80 2.82 -10.59 28.67
N ASN A 81 2.10 -11.33 27.83
CA ASN A 81 2.28 -12.78 27.62
C ASN A 81 3.16 -13.13 26.40
N MET A 82 3.85 -12.17 25.78
CA MET A 82 4.77 -12.40 24.66
C MET A 82 5.81 -13.49 25.01
N SER A 83 6.02 -14.47 24.12
CA SER A 83 6.99 -15.54 24.37
C SER A 83 8.43 -15.05 24.25
N SER A 84 9.37 -15.73 24.92
CA SER A 84 10.80 -15.44 24.82
C SER A 84 11.29 -15.46 23.36
N THR A 85 10.84 -16.43 22.56
CA THR A 85 11.21 -16.55 21.14
C THR A 85 10.69 -15.39 20.27
N GLU A 86 9.49 -14.88 20.55
CA GLU A 86 8.98 -13.67 19.89
C GLU A 86 9.76 -12.43 20.31
N ALA A 87 10.05 -12.28 21.62
CA ALA A 87 10.86 -11.19 22.14
C ALA A 87 12.28 -11.16 21.53
N MET A 88 12.93 -12.33 21.40
CA MET A 88 14.22 -12.47 20.72
C MET A 88 14.17 -12.04 19.24
N ARG A 89 13.11 -12.44 18.52
CA ARG A 89 12.92 -12.08 17.10
C ARG A 89 12.64 -10.59 16.94
N LEU A 90 11.79 -10.01 17.78
CA LEU A 90 11.46 -8.59 17.76
C LEU A 90 12.66 -7.71 18.15
N PHE A 91 13.46 -8.13 19.14
CA PHE A 91 14.70 -7.43 19.52
C PHE A 91 15.68 -7.34 18.33
N VAL A 92 15.95 -8.48 17.68
CA VAL A 92 16.83 -8.52 16.49
C VAL A 92 16.24 -7.71 15.33
N LYS A 93 14.93 -7.81 15.08
CA LYS A 93 14.25 -7.03 14.04
C LYS A 93 14.39 -5.52 14.26
N ILE A 94 14.15 -5.03 15.48
CA ILE A 94 14.25 -3.60 15.79
C ILE A 94 15.71 -3.12 15.66
N LEU A 95 16.69 -3.96 16.02
CA LEU A 95 18.10 -3.64 15.76
C LEU A 95 18.43 -3.61 14.25
N GLU A 96 17.82 -4.48 13.45
CA GLU A 96 17.98 -4.48 11.98
C GLU A 96 17.27 -3.29 11.31
N GLU A 97 16.23 -2.73 11.93
CA GLU A 97 15.52 -1.53 11.47
C GLU A 97 16.22 -0.22 11.88
N GLU A 98 16.77 -0.16 13.11
CA GLU A 98 17.46 1.03 13.64
C GLU A 98 18.94 1.11 13.25
N ASP A 99 19.63 -0.03 13.07
CA ASP A 99 21.01 -0.08 12.59
C ASP A 99 21.27 -1.25 11.62
N PRO A 100 20.90 -1.13 10.33
CA PRO A 100 21.00 -2.23 9.34
C PRO A 100 22.41 -2.83 9.14
N GLY A 101 23.46 -2.11 9.53
CA GLY A 101 24.86 -2.59 9.46
C GLY A 101 25.36 -3.27 10.73
N TRP A 102 24.50 -3.49 11.75
CA TRP A 102 24.91 -4.00 13.05
C TRP A 102 25.67 -5.34 12.96
N TYR A 103 25.20 -6.27 12.11
CA TYR A 103 25.74 -7.63 12.04
C TYR A 103 27.18 -7.63 11.53
N SER A 104 27.49 -6.83 10.50
CA SER A 104 28.84 -6.66 9.97
C SER A 104 29.79 -5.95 10.93
N ARG A 105 29.28 -5.05 11.78
CA ARG A 105 30.08 -4.42 12.84
C ARG A 105 30.29 -5.37 14.03
N ALA A 106 29.28 -6.15 14.40
CA ALA A 106 29.37 -7.17 15.43
C ALA A 106 30.37 -8.28 15.04
N SER A 107 30.33 -8.77 13.79
CA SER A 107 31.30 -9.77 13.31
C SER A 107 32.74 -9.27 13.36
N ASN A 108 32.97 -7.99 13.03
CA ASN A 108 34.29 -7.36 13.11
C ASN A 108 34.80 -7.17 14.55
N SER A 109 33.93 -7.31 15.56
CA SER A 109 34.28 -7.32 16.99
C SER A 109 34.26 -8.72 17.64
N ILE A 110 34.01 -9.79 16.87
CA ILE A 110 33.95 -11.18 17.35
C ILE A 110 35.23 -11.96 17.01
N ILE A 111 36.13 -11.41 16.19
CA ILE A 111 37.46 -11.99 15.91
C ILE A 111 38.44 -11.61 17.04
N ASP A 112 38.21 -12.11 18.26
CA ASP A 112 39.25 -12.76 19.07
C ASP A 112 38.66 -13.48 20.31
N PRO A 113 38.59 -14.82 20.29
CA PRO A 113 38.40 -15.55 21.54
C PRO A 113 39.19 -16.88 21.62
N TYR A 114 40.53 -16.84 21.61
CA TYR A 114 41.33 -17.87 22.32
C TYR A 114 42.71 -17.35 22.75
N PRO A 115 42.96 -17.13 24.05
CA PRO A 115 44.30 -16.86 24.55
C PRO A 115 45.06 -18.17 24.78
N ASP A 116 46.30 -18.25 24.28
CA ASP A 116 47.34 -19.13 24.83
C ASP A 116 48.66 -18.35 24.90
N PRO A 117 49.52 -18.60 25.90
CA PRO A 117 50.69 -17.76 26.16
C PRO A 117 51.92 -18.23 25.37
N VAL A 118 52.87 -17.31 25.10
CA VAL A 118 54.30 -17.55 25.38
C VAL A 118 55.12 -16.25 25.30
N VAL A 119 56.20 -16.27 26.09
CA VAL A 119 57.30 -15.30 26.27
C VAL A 119 57.89 -14.72 24.97
N ASP A 120 58.49 -13.53 25.08
CA ASP A 120 59.34 -12.88 24.07
C ASP A 120 60.36 -13.82 23.39
N VAL A 121 60.63 -13.58 22.09
CA VAL A 121 62.00 -13.31 21.60
C VAL A 121 61.99 -12.72 20.18
N GLN A 122 62.99 -11.88 19.90
CA GLN A 122 63.27 -11.21 18.63
C GLN A 122 63.50 -12.21 17.47
N MET A 123 63.17 -11.84 16.21
CA MET A 123 64.17 -11.32 15.25
C MET A 123 63.66 -11.06 13.82
N ASN A 124 64.26 -10.02 13.23
CA ASN A 124 64.67 -9.84 11.82
C ASN A 124 63.67 -9.81 10.64
N HIS A 125 63.66 -8.63 10.03
CA HIS A 125 63.37 -8.26 8.64
C HIS A 125 63.81 -9.23 7.52
N ASN A 126 63.28 -8.90 6.33
CA ASN A 126 63.68 -9.30 4.97
C ASN A 126 63.13 -10.66 4.51
N THR A 127 62.69 -10.82 3.26
CA THR A 127 63.22 -10.17 2.04
C THR A 127 62.17 -9.42 1.19
N ARG A 128 62.64 -8.45 0.40
CA ARG A 128 61.92 -7.51 -0.47
C ARG A 128 61.98 -7.96 -1.95
N VAL A 129 61.35 -7.17 -2.84
CA VAL A 129 61.54 -7.08 -4.32
C VAL A 129 60.56 -7.94 -5.14
N GLU A 130 59.80 -7.40 -6.10
CA GLU A 130 59.14 -6.08 -6.25
C GLU A 130 58.06 -6.16 -7.38
N PRO A 131 57.08 -5.22 -7.47
CA PRO A 131 55.95 -5.31 -8.40
C PRO A 131 56.09 -4.44 -9.66
N VAL A 132 55.14 -4.62 -10.60
CA VAL A 132 54.92 -3.82 -11.82
C VAL A 132 53.38 -3.58 -11.87
N ILE A 133 52.76 -2.46 -11.47
CA ILE A 133 52.99 -1.01 -11.72
C ILE A 133 53.00 -0.72 -13.24
N GLU A 134 52.15 0.10 -13.85
CA GLU A 134 50.98 0.94 -13.47
C GLU A 134 50.24 1.32 -14.79
N ASN A 135 49.00 1.85 -14.89
CA ASN A 135 47.84 2.10 -14.01
C ASN A 135 46.57 2.04 -14.96
N GLY A 136 45.32 2.46 -14.72
CA GLY A 136 44.63 3.16 -13.62
C GLY A 136 44.17 4.59 -13.97
N ASN A 137 42.86 4.89 -13.90
CA ASN A 137 42.34 6.24 -13.68
C ASN A 137 40.88 6.24 -13.17
N SER A 138 40.55 7.23 -12.33
CA SER A 138 39.25 7.40 -11.65
C SER A 138 38.72 8.84 -11.84
N TYR A 139 37.47 9.08 -11.40
CA TYR A 139 36.94 10.44 -11.21
C TYR A 139 36.68 10.71 -9.71
N PRO A 140 36.83 11.96 -9.21
CA PRO A 140 37.08 12.21 -7.79
C PRO A 140 35.87 12.72 -6.98
N GLU A 141 35.87 12.42 -5.67
CA GLU A 141 35.15 13.23 -4.66
C GLU A 141 35.89 14.57 -4.40
N ILE A 142 35.16 15.60 -3.98
CA ILE A 142 35.74 16.78 -3.32
C ILE A 142 34.93 17.09 -2.05
N LYS A 143 35.63 17.41 -0.95
CA LYS A 143 35.05 17.74 0.36
C LYS A 143 35.02 19.25 0.61
N THR A 144 34.03 19.69 1.38
CA THR A 144 33.82 21.10 1.78
C THR A 144 34.90 21.61 2.74
N ILE A 145 35.40 22.83 2.50
CA ILE A 145 36.09 23.68 3.49
C ILE A 145 35.57 25.12 3.31
N SER A 146 35.50 25.89 4.39
CA SER A 146 34.87 27.23 4.44
C SER A 146 35.77 28.31 5.03
N THR A 147 35.85 29.47 4.38
CA THR A 147 36.23 30.79 4.95
C THR A 147 35.71 31.93 4.07
N GLU A 148 35.70 33.16 4.58
CA GLU A 148 34.90 34.28 4.05
C GLU A 148 35.62 35.29 3.12
N ASN A 149 34.82 36.14 2.48
CA ASN A 149 35.12 37.51 2.03
C ASN A 149 36.05 37.76 0.82
N GLY A 150 35.45 37.82 -0.37
CA GLY A 150 35.10 39.14 -0.94
C GLY A 150 35.97 39.76 -2.05
N SER A 151 35.48 39.75 -3.29
CA SER A 151 35.43 40.90 -4.22
C SER A 151 34.79 40.52 -5.58
N GLN A 152 34.29 41.50 -6.33
CA GLN A 152 33.63 41.30 -7.63
C GLN A 152 34.62 41.39 -8.79
N VAL A 153 34.50 40.50 -9.78
CA VAL A 153 34.34 40.84 -11.22
C VAL A 153 33.48 39.72 -11.83
N GLY A 154 32.47 40.05 -12.64
CA GLY A 154 31.64 39.07 -13.35
C GLY A 154 32.00 38.92 -14.82
N THR A 155 31.60 37.80 -15.44
CA THR A 155 31.64 37.65 -16.91
C THR A 155 30.57 36.69 -17.41
N GLN A 156 29.66 37.23 -18.23
CA GLN A 156 28.85 36.56 -19.26
C GLN A 156 28.16 35.24 -18.90
N ASP A 157 26.85 35.34 -18.65
CA ASP A 157 25.93 34.23 -18.79
C ASP A 157 26.09 33.55 -20.16
N LYS A 158 26.07 32.22 -20.15
CA LYS A 158 25.67 31.41 -21.31
C LYS A 158 24.49 30.59 -20.87
N ASP A 159 23.38 30.71 -21.59
CA ASP A 159 22.18 29.93 -21.35
C ASP A 159 22.49 28.43 -21.49
N VAL A 160 22.69 27.77 -20.35
CA VAL A 160 22.68 26.30 -20.29
C VAL A 160 21.23 25.89 -20.39
N VAL A 161 20.74 25.76 -21.62
CA VAL A 161 19.52 25.03 -21.92
C VAL A 161 19.73 23.61 -21.42
N ILE A 162 19.17 23.31 -20.24
CA ILE A 162 19.09 21.95 -19.74
C ILE A 162 18.08 21.25 -20.65
N ASP A 163 18.61 20.50 -21.62
CA ASP A 163 17.82 19.80 -22.64
C ASP A 163 17.15 18.56 -22.03
N GLY A 164 16.20 18.86 -21.15
CA GLY A 164 15.53 17.90 -20.28
C GLY A 164 14.44 17.14 -21.01
N PHE A 165 14.82 16.24 -21.93
CA PHE A 165 14.07 15.01 -22.18
C PHE A 165 14.92 13.94 -22.89
N GLY A 166 15.39 12.95 -22.11
CA GLY A 166 16.28 11.88 -22.60
C GLY A 166 16.05 10.53 -21.93
N SER A 167 14.78 10.14 -21.70
CA SER A 167 14.47 8.82 -21.10
C SER A 167 13.07 8.25 -21.42
N VAL A 168 12.01 9.07 -21.55
CA VAL A 168 10.63 8.59 -21.82
C VAL A 168 10.40 8.19 -23.30
N GLY A 169 11.35 7.43 -23.87
CA GLY A 169 11.27 6.91 -25.24
C GLY A 169 10.59 5.54 -25.36
N VAL A 170 10.33 4.86 -24.24
CA VAL A 170 9.76 3.51 -24.19
C VAL A 170 8.31 3.57 -23.74
N TYR A 171 7.41 2.94 -24.50
CA TYR A 171 6.01 2.77 -24.12
C TYR A 171 5.87 1.63 -23.10
N ASP A 172 4.83 1.71 -22.28
CA ASP A 172 4.43 0.66 -21.32
C ASP A 172 5.54 0.23 -20.34
N GLN A 173 6.49 1.13 -20.07
CA GLN A 173 7.52 0.94 -19.05
C GLN A 173 7.45 2.05 -18.01
N TRP A 174 7.38 1.66 -16.74
CA TRP A 174 7.53 2.58 -15.61
C TRP A 174 9.00 2.99 -15.45
N ILE A 175 9.27 4.29 -15.49
CA ILE A 175 10.59 4.88 -15.23
C ILE A 175 10.51 5.93 -14.13
N ALA A 176 11.60 6.11 -13.37
CA ALA A 176 11.73 7.18 -12.39
C ALA A 176 12.47 8.37 -13.04
N PRO A 177 11.82 9.51 -13.32
CA PRO A 177 12.49 10.69 -13.87
C PRO A 177 13.45 11.34 -12.84
N PRO A 178 14.42 12.16 -13.30
CA PRO A 178 15.34 12.89 -12.41
C PRO A 178 14.59 14.01 -11.66
N ILE A 179 14.10 13.68 -10.47
CA ILE A 179 13.35 14.61 -9.59
C ILE A 179 14.28 15.48 -8.75
N SER A 180 14.08 16.80 -8.81
CA SER A 180 14.80 17.82 -8.03
C SER A 180 13.90 18.49 -6.96
N GLY A 181 14.46 19.44 -6.20
CA GLY A 181 13.71 20.27 -5.24
C GLY A 181 13.38 19.61 -3.89
N GLN A 182 12.48 20.22 -3.14
CA GLN A 182 12.08 19.78 -1.79
C GLN A 182 11.10 18.60 -1.86
N ARG A 183 11.64 17.40 -2.12
CA ARG A 183 10.87 16.16 -2.22
C ARG A 183 9.97 15.97 -0.97
N PRO A 184 8.67 15.68 -1.14
CA PRO A 184 7.76 15.43 -0.03
C PRO A 184 8.20 14.23 0.82
N LYS A 185 7.79 14.21 2.08
CA LYS A 185 7.92 13.01 2.91
C LYS A 185 7.16 11.83 2.28
N ALA A 186 7.73 10.63 2.42
CA ALA A 186 7.08 9.37 2.04
C ALA A 186 5.70 9.23 2.68
N ARG A 187 4.73 8.71 1.92
CA ARG A 187 3.32 8.66 2.31
C ARG A 187 2.51 7.70 1.43
N TYR A 188 1.40 7.24 1.97
CA TYR A 188 0.32 6.57 1.24
C TYR A 188 -1.02 7.23 1.62
N GLU A 189 -2.13 6.88 0.96
CA GLU A 189 -3.47 7.43 1.26
C GLU A 189 -3.54 8.97 1.14
N HIS A 190 -2.77 9.59 0.25
CA HIS A 190 -2.74 11.05 0.06
C HIS A 190 -3.65 11.47 -1.10
N GLY A 191 -4.28 12.63 -0.99
CA GLY A 191 -4.98 13.22 -2.11
C GLY A 191 -3.98 13.75 -3.15
N ALA A 192 -4.29 13.53 -4.44
CA ALA A 192 -3.41 13.86 -5.55
C ALA A 192 -4.21 14.40 -6.74
N ALA A 193 -3.72 15.47 -7.38
CA ALA A 193 -4.40 16.14 -8.49
C ALA A 193 -3.41 16.77 -9.47
N VAL A 194 -3.79 16.93 -10.74
CA VAL A 194 -3.03 17.71 -11.73
C VAL A 194 -3.87 18.92 -12.16
N VAL A 195 -3.25 20.09 -12.19
CA VAL A 195 -3.84 21.33 -12.73
C VAL A 195 -2.81 22.00 -13.61
N LEU A 196 -3.09 22.05 -14.93
CA LEU A 196 -2.08 22.37 -15.95
C LEU A 196 -0.83 21.49 -15.75
N ASP A 197 0.38 22.01 -15.94
CA ASP A 197 1.63 21.25 -15.78
C ASP A 197 2.10 21.12 -14.32
N LYS A 198 1.17 21.07 -13.35
CA LYS A 198 1.48 21.01 -11.91
C LYS A 198 0.76 19.86 -11.22
N PHE A 199 1.54 18.94 -10.68
CA PHE A 199 1.07 17.81 -9.89
C PHE A 199 1.09 18.16 -8.40
N TYR A 200 -0.09 18.28 -7.81
CA TYR A 200 -0.30 18.60 -6.41
C TYR A 200 -0.55 17.33 -5.61
N ILE A 201 0.03 17.26 -4.41
CA ILE A 201 -0.33 16.26 -3.40
C ILE A 201 -0.63 16.94 -2.06
N TYR A 202 -1.60 16.39 -1.34
CA TYR A 202 -2.03 16.89 -0.04
C TYR A 202 -2.20 15.76 0.98
N GLY A 203 -1.74 15.99 2.20
CA GLY A 203 -1.94 15.09 3.34
C GLY A 203 -1.41 13.66 3.10
N GLY A 204 -2.17 12.66 3.53
CA GLY A 204 -1.78 11.25 3.54
C GLY A 204 -1.16 10.80 4.85
N ASN A 205 -0.75 9.54 4.90
CA ASN A 205 -0.35 8.84 6.12
C ASN A 205 1.12 8.41 6.08
N TYR A 206 1.86 8.62 7.18
CA TYR A 206 3.18 8.06 7.41
C TYR A 206 3.32 7.57 8.85
N ASN A 207 3.60 6.29 9.04
CA ASN A 207 3.83 5.66 10.34
C ASN A 207 2.71 5.94 11.36
N GLY A 208 1.45 5.76 10.92
CA GLY A 208 0.25 6.00 11.72
C GLY A 208 -0.03 7.47 12.04
N ARG A 209 0.61 8.41 11.32
CA ARG A 209 0.38 9.85 11.45
C ARG A 209 -0.09 10.41 10.13
N TYR A 210 -1.30 10.97 10.13
CA TYR A 210 -1.79 11.77 9.02
C TYR A 210 -0.98 13.08 8.90
N LEU A 211 -0.94 13.61 7.69
CA LEU A 211 -0.21 14.81 7.29
C LEU A 211 -1.18 15.90 6.84
N ASN A 212 -0.71 17.15 6.80
CA ASN A 212 -1.45 18.32 6.32
C ASN A 212 -0.58 19.25 5.45
N ASP A 213 0.56 18.77 4.98
CA ASP A 213 1.41 19.49 4.03
C ASP A 213 0.82 19.41 2.61
N LEU A 214 0.85 20.55 1.92
CA LEU A 214 0.55 20.65 0.50
C LEU A 214 1.88 20.81 -0.25
N HIS A 215 2.11 19.95 -1.24
CA HIS A 215 3.30 19.97 -2.08
C HIS A 215 2.90 20.04 -3.56
N VAL A 216 3.76 20.62 -4.39
CA VAL A 216 3.58 20.66 -5.84
C VAL A 216 4.87 20.30 -6.56
N LEU A 217 4.76 19.41 -7.54
CA LEU A 217 5.77 19.08 -8.52
C LEU A 217 5.44 19.83 -9.81
N ASP A 218 6.36 20.68 -10.24
CA ASP A 218 6.30 21.26 -11.58
C ASP A 218 6.71 20.20 -12.60
N LEU A 219 5.82 19.85 -13.54
CA LEU A 219 5.99 18.75 -14.49
C LEU A 219 6.84 19.14 -15.72
N ARG A 220 7.15 20.44 -15.89
CA ARG A 220 8.07 20.91 -16.93
C ARG A 220 9.52 20.81 -16.46
N SER A 221 9.79 21.18 -15.21
CA SER A 221 11.13 21.22 -14.60
C SER A 221 11.45 20.02 -13.70
N TRP A 222 10.47 19.14 -13.42
CA TRP A 222 10.57 18.01 -12.49
C TRP A 222 11.07 18.40 -11.08
N THR A 223 10.64 19.59 -10.61
CA THR A 223 11.07 20.19 -9.34
C THR A 223 9.94 20.16 -8.31
N TRP A 224 10.15 19.52 -7.16
CA TRP A 224 9.24 19.63 -6.02
C TRP A 224 9.43 20.93 -5.23
N SER A 225 8.32 21.49 -4.77
CA SER A 225 8.26 22.53 -3.77
C SER A 225 7.19 22.22 -2.72
N LYS A 226 7.34 22.75 -1.51
CA LYS A 226 6.26 22.81 -0.52
C LYS A 226 5.49 24.12 -0.72
N ILE A 227 4.18 24.08 -0.56
CA ILE A 227 3.34 25.28 -0.52
C ILE A 227 3.07 25.60 0.95
N GLU A 228 3.55 26.75 1.41
CA GLU A 228 3.15 27.35 2.69
C GLU A 228 1.80 28.03 2.51
N ALA A 229 0.72 27.28 2.77
CA ALA A 229 -0.64 27.74 2.61
C ALA A 229 -1.13 28.51 3.84
N ASN A 230 -1.81 29.63 3.63
CA ASN A 230 -2.48 30.37 4.70
C ASN A 230 -3.87 29.77 4.98
N VAL A 231 -4.36 29.90 6.21
CA VAL A 231 -5.77 29.63 6.57
C VAL A 231 -6.51 30.96 6.62
N VAL A 232 -7.71 31.04 6.03
CA VAL A 232 -8.61 32.18 6.25
C VAL A 232 -9.43 31.91 7.51
N GLU A 233 -9.15 32.66 8.59
CA GLU A 233 -10.00 32.62 9.78
C GLU A 233 -11.39 33.15 9.46
N SER A 234 -12.43 32.33 9.66
CA SER A 234 -13.82 32.77 9.66
C SER A 234 -14.13 33.56 10.93
N ASN A 235 -14.86 34.68 10.81
CA ASN A 235 -15.21 35.55 11.95
C ASN A 235 -16.13 34.90 13.02
N ASP A 236 -16.54 33.64 12.87
CA ASP A 236 -17.27 32.88 13.90
C ASP A 236 -16.28 32.32 14.95
N LEU A 237 -16.32 32.89 16.15
CA LEU A 237 -15.35 32.73 17.25
C LEU A 237 -15.40 31.37 17.99
N SER A 238 -15.57 30.24 17.28
CA SER A 238 -15.75 28.91 17.91
C SER A 238 -14.80 27.80 17.45
N VAL A 239 -14.05 27.96 16.35
CA VAL A 239 -13.05 26.96 15.92
C VAL A 239 -11.77 27.67 15.45
N SER A 240 -10.62 27.27 16.02
CA SER A 240 -9.33 27.59 15.41
C SER A 240 -9.12 26.62 14.25
N ASP A 241 -9.41 27.07 13.01
CA ASP A 241 -9.51 26.22 11.80
C ASP A 241 -8.15 25.75 11.26
N THR A 242 -7.28 25.30 12.16
CA THR A 242 -5.99 24.67 11.83
C THR A 242 -6.22 23.48 10.90
N LEU A 243 -5.46 23.45 9.80
CA LEU A 243 -5.72 22.53 8.71
C LEU A 243 -5.54 21.06 9.14
N THR A 244 -6.66 20.41 9.46
CA THR A 244 -6.70 19.08 10.10
C THR A 244 -5.95 18.02 9.28
N PRO A 245 -4.95 17.34 9.85
CA PRO A 245 -4.25 16.25 9.17
C PRO A 245 -5.17 15.10 8.80
N CYS A 246 -5.07 14.64 7.55
CA CYS A 246 -5.99 13.69 6.95
C CYS A 246 -5.32 12.71 5.98
N ALA A 247 -5.95 11.56 5.76
CA ALA A 247 -5.58 10.53 4.78
C ALA A 247 -6.84 9.82 4.25
N GLY A 248 -6.74 9.14 3.10
CA GLY A 248 -7.85 8.44 2.44
C GLY A 248 -8.89 9.38 1.85
N HIS A 249 -8.54 10.66 1.67
CA HIS A 249 -9.37 11.69 1.07
C HIS A 249 -9.09 11.80 -0.44
N SER A 250 -10.06 12.28 -1.20
CA SER A 250 -9.87 12.64 -2.61
C SER A 250 -9.49 14.11 -2.74
N LEU A 251 -8.58 14.41 -3.67
CA LEU A 251 -8.20 15.77 -4.06
C LEU A 251 -8.64 15.99 -5.51
N ILE A 252 -9.72 16.74 -5.71
CA ILE A 252 -10.35 16.92 -7.02
C ILE A 252 -10.02 18.33 -7.55
N PRO A 253 -9.47 18.48 -8.77
CA PRO A 253 -9.35 19.79 -9.40
C PRO A 253 -10.73 20.28 -9.85
N TRP A 254 -11.11 21.50 -9.47
CA TRP A 254 -12.36 22.13 -9.87
C TRP A 254 -12.12 23.64 -10.07
N GLU A 255 -12.42 24.16 -11.26
CA GLU A 255 -12.01 25.49 -11.69
C GLU A 255 -10.51 25.78 -11.41
N ASN A 256 -10.21 26.88 -10.70
CA ASN A 256 -8.89 27.30 -10.22
C ASN A 256 -8.71 26.89 -8.72
N LYS A 257 -9.24 25.73 -8.32
CA LYS A 257 -9.27 25.27 -6.93
C LYS A 257 -8.99 23.78 -6.82
N LEU A 258 -8.56 23.34 -5.64
CA LEU A 258 -8.46 21.92 -5.28
C LEU A 258 -9.42 21.62 -4.14
N ILE A 259 -10.35 20.70 -4.37
CA ILE A 259 -11.32 20.22 -3.37
C ILE A 259 -10.72 18.99 -2.68
N SER A 260 -10.41 19.10 -1.38
CA SER A 260 -10.11 17.98 -0.50
C SER A 260 -11.38 17.54 0.20
N ILE A 261 -11.79 16.29 -0.01
CA ILE A 261 -13.09 15.77 0.44
C ILE A 261 -12.99 14.31 0.92
N ALA A 262 -13.81 13.96 1.91
CA ALA A 262 -13.83 12.67 2.59
C ALA A 262 -12.49 12.32 3.28
N GLY A 263 -12.26 11.04 3.56
CA GLY A 263 -11.08 10.55 4.27
C GLY A 263 -11.17 10.60 5.80
N HIS A 264 -10.17 10.01 6.45
CA HIS A 264 -9.98 10.01 7.88
C HIS A 264 -9.16 11.23 8.33
N THR A 265 -9.67 11.98 9.31
CA THR A 265 -8.89 12.96 10.10
C THR A 265 -8.46 12.34 11.43
N LYS A 266 -7.42 12.91 12.07
CA LYS A 266 -6.96 12.48 13.41
C LYS A 266 -8.09 12.51 14.44
N ASP A 267 -8.85 13.60 14.40
CA ASP A 267 -10.02 13.85 15.21
C ASP A 267 -11.21 13.81 14.22
N PRO A 268 -12.00 12.72 14.18
CA PRO A 268 -12.99 12.50 13.13
C PRO A 268 -14.25 13.33 13.35
N ASN A 269 -14.74 13.98 12.29
CA ASN A 269 -16.05 14.62 12.28
C ASN A 269 -17.16 13.57 12.14
N GLU A 270 -18.40 13.94 12.47
CA GLU A 270 -19.56 13.06 12.24
C GLU A 270 -19.89 12.94 10.74
N SER A 271 -19.74 14.03 9.98
CA SER A 271 -20.02 14.08 8.53
C SER A 271 -18.82 14.49 7.69
N ILE A 272 -18.87 14.19 6.38
CA ILE A 272 -17.86 14.60 5.40
C ILE A 272 -17.76 16.13 5.37
N GLN A 273 -16.53 16.63 5.49
CA GLN A 273 -16.20 18.04 5.28
C GLN A 273 -15.68 18.27 3.85
N VAL A 274 -15.95 19.45 3.30
CA VAL A 274 -15.47 19.88 1.98
C VAL A 274 -14.48 21.02 2.20
N LYS A 275 -13.18 20.74 2.08
CA LYS A 275 -12.12 21.74 2.23
C LYS A 275 -11.58 22.13 0.87
N VAL A 276 -11.37 23.41 0.63
CA VAL A 276 -10.96 23.92 -0.68
C VAL A 276 -9.75 24.83 -0.56
N PHE A 277 -8.75 24.54 -1.39
CA PHE A 277 -7.56 25.36 -1.59
C PHE A 277 -7.73 26.22 -2.84
N ASP A 278 -7.59 27.53 -2.69
CA ASP A 278 -7.62 28.48 -3.80
C ASP A 278 -6.22 28.66 -4.39
N LEU A 279 -6.02 28.27 -5.66
CA LEU A 279 -4.71 28.24 -6.30
C LEU A 279 -4.09 29.63 -6.55
N GLN A 280 -4.91 30.68 -6.60
CA GLN A 280 -4.44 32.06 -6.78
C GLN A 280 -4.10 32.73 -5.45
N LYS A 281 -4.94 32.53 -4.43
CA LYS A 281 -4.75 33.13 -3.09
C LYS A 281 -3.79 32.35 -2.19
N GLN A 282 -3.52 31.08 -2.54
CA GLN A 282 -2.78 30.11 -1.73
C GLN A 282 -3.37 29.95 -0.31
N THR A 283 -4.70 29.98 -0.23
CA THR A 283 -5.47 29.88 1.01
C THR A 283 -6.34 28.64 1.06
N TRP A 284 -6.37 27.97 2.21
CA TRP A 284 -7.42 27.00 2.54
C TRP A 284 -8.65 27.67 3.15
N SER A 285 -9.81 27.07 2.90
CA SER A 285 -11.11 27.40 3.49
C SER A 285 -11.98 26.15 3.57
N THR A 286 -12.87 26.06 4.56
CA THR A 286 -13.89 25.01 4.63
C THR A 286 -15.17 25.53 3.97
N LEU A 287 -15.71 24.79 2.98
CA LEU A 287 -16.98 25.15 2.33
C LEU A 287 -18.16 24.65 3.15
N LYS A 288 -19.15 25.52 3.33
CA LYS A 288 -20.44 25.18 3.93
C LYS A 288 -21.31 24.44 2.91
N THR A 289 -21.67 23.21 3.24
CA THR A 289 -22.61 22.40 2.46
C THR A 289 -23.97 22.29 3.19
N TYR A 290 -24.98 21.86 2.44
CA TYR A 290 -26.39 21.75 2.86
C TYR A 290 -26.91 20.34 2.53
N GLY A 291 -28.17 20.04 2.85
CA GLY A 291 -28.75 18.70 2.60
C GLY A 291 -28.25 17.64 3.58
N LYS A 292 -28.35 16.35 3.21
CA LYS A 292 -28.03 15.22 4.09
C LYS A 292 -26.56 14.80 3.92
N SER A 293 -25.65 15.56 4.53
CA SER A 293 -24.21 15.24 4.43
C SER A 293 -23.90 13.81 4.93
N PRO A 294 -23.19 12.97 4.15
CA PRO A 294 -22.85 11.60 4.52
C PRO A 294 -21.93 11.52 5.74
N VAL A 295 -22.00 10.39 6.45
CA VAL A 295 -21.08 10.06 7.56
C VAL A 295 -19.62 10.10 7.11
N SER A 296 -18.75 10.65 7.97
CA SER A 296 -17.30 10.71 7.72
C SER A 296 -16.70 9.31 7.59
N ARG A 297 -15.90 9.12 6.53
CA ARG A 297 -15.48 7.81 6.04
C ARG A 297 -14.12 7.90 5.33
N GLY A 298 -13.42 6.77 5.22
CA GLY A 298 -12.22 6.60 4.40
C GLY A 298 -12.38 5.46 3.40
N GLY A 299 -11.48 5.37 2.41
CA GLY A 299 -11.52 4.32 1.39
C GLY A 299 -12.75 4.37 0.47
N GLN A 300 -13.47 5.49 0.44
CA GLN A 300 -14.53 5.77 -0.54
C GLN A 300 -13.93 6.19 -1.88
N SER A 301 -14.66 5.96 -2.98
CA SER A 301 -14.38 6.65 -4.24
C SER A 301 -15.11 7.99 -4.30
N VAL A 302 -14.48 9.01 -4.90
CA VAL A 302 -15.12 10.28 -5.24
C VAL A 302 -14.79 10.61 -6.70
N THR A 303 -15.81 10.78 -7.53
CA THR A 303 -15.67 11.08 -8.97
C THR A 303 -16.45 12.33 -9.35
N LEU A 304 -15.82 13.26 -10.06
CA LEU A 304 -16.49 14.41 -10.65
C LEU A 304 -17.25 13.97 -11.92
N VAL A 305 -18.52 14.36 -12.02
CA VAL A 305 -19.39 14.18 -13.20
C VAL A 305 -20.05 15.53 -13.48
N GLY A 306 -19.66 16.20 -14.56
CA GLY A 306 -20.08 17.58 -14.81
C GLY A 306 -19.74 18.52 -13.64
N THR A 307 -20.76 19.04 -12.97
CA THR A 307 -20.66 19.92 -11.78
C THR A 307 -20.85 19.17 -10.45
N SER A 308 -21.06 17.86 -10.43
CA SER A 308 -21.39 17.11 -9.22
C SER A 308 -20.30 16.11 -8.84
N LEU A 309 -20.01 15.98 -7.54
CA LEU A 309 -19.18 14.91 -7.00
C LEU A 309 -20.06 13.73 -6.60
N VAL A 310 -19.80 12.56 -7.18
CA VAL A 310 -20.44 11.29 -6.81
C VAL A 310 -19.52 10.52 -5.87
N ILE A 311 -20.02 10.20 -4.68
CA ILE A 311 -19.32 9.50 -3.59
C ILE A 311 -19.94 8.11 -3.46
N PHE A 312 -19.12 7.06 -3.44
CA PHE A 312 -19.61 5.68 -3.25
C PHE A 312 -18.78 4.89 -2.22
N GLY A 313 -19.50 4.21 -1.32
CA GLY A 313 -18.97 3.23 -0.38
C GLY A 313 -17.97 3.80 0.64
N GLY A 314 -16.94 3.01 0.98
CA GLY A 314 -15.94 3.32 1.98
C GLY A 314 -16.22 2.69 3.35
N GLN A 315 -15.54 3.17 4.38
CA GLN A 315 -15.61 2.66 5.75
C GLN A 315 -15.77 3.79 6.78
N ASP A 316 -16.77 3.68 7.67
CA ASP A 316 -17.03 4.67 8.73
C ASP A 316 -16.07 4.52 9.94
N ALA A 317 -16.13 5.46 10.87
CA ALA A 317 -15.32 5.43 12.10
C ALA A 317 -15.63 4.25 13.05
N LYS A 318 -16.71 3.48 12.82
CA LYS A 318 -17.09 2.27 13.57
C LYS A 318 -16.62 0.99 12.87
N ARG A 319 -15.92 1.11 11.73
CA ARG A 319 -15.51 0.03 10.81
C ARG A 319 -16.67 -0.63 10.05
N THR A 320 -17.81 0.04 9.96
CA THR A 320 -18.90 -0.31 9.06
C THR A 320 -18.45 -0.06 7.64
N LEU A 321 -18.39 -1.11 6.82
CA LEU A 321 -18.22 -0.98 5.38
C LEU A 321 -19.54 -0.55 4.75
N LEU A 322 -19.47 0.28 3.71
CA LEU A 322 -20.62 0.95 3.12
C LEU A 322 -20.73 0.65 1.61
N ASN A 323 -21.94 0.75 1.06
CA ASN A 323 -22.26 0.75 -0.37
C ASN A 323 -23.38 1.76 -0.69
N ASP A 324 -23.50 2.81 0.12
CA ASP A 324 -24.36 3.95 -0.14
C ASP A 324 -23.76 4.87 -1.22
N LEU A 325 -24.64 5.60 -1.88
CA LEU A 325 -24.34 6.52 -2.98
C LEU A 325 -24.80 7.93 -2.57
N HIS A 326 -23.90 8.89 -2.61
CA HIS A 326 -24.19 10.29 -2.30
C HIS A 326 -23.70 11.19 -3.42
N ILE A 327 -24.44 12.25 -3.71
CA ILE A 327 -24.07 13.28 -4.68
C ILE A 327 -23.96 14.61 -3.95
N LEU A 328 -22.86 15.32 -4.17
CA LEU A 328 -22.71 16.73 -3.82
C LEU A 328 -22.70 17.54 -5.11
N ASP A 329 -23.71 18.38 -5.30
CA ASP A 329 -23.66 19.37 -6.39
C ASP A 329 -22.77 20.57 -5.99
N LEU A 330 -21.86 20.98 -6.88
CA LEU A 330 -20.89 22.04 -6.62
C LEU A 330 -21.37 23.45 -7.03
N GLU A 331 -22.55 23.60 -7.61
CA GLU A 331 -23.14 24.94 -7.84
C GLU A 331 -23.94 25.40 -6.60
N SER A 332 -24.71 24.48 -6.02
CA SER A 332 -25.60 24.70 -4.88
C SER A 332 -25.01 24.30 -3.52
N MET A 333 -23.96 23.46 -3.51
CA MET A 333 -23.37 22.85 -2.31
C MET A 333 -24.36 21.97 -1.52
N THR A 334 -25.37 21.36 -2.17
CA THR A 334 -26.31 20.42 -1.54
C THR A 334 -25.88 18.96 -1.66
N TRP A 335 -26.02 18.22 -0.55
CA TRP A 335 -25.87 16.77 -0.47
C TRP A 335 -27.21 16.05 -0.61
N ASP A 336 -27.27 15.13 -1.57
CA ASP A 336 -28.38 14.20 -1.79
C ASP A 336 -27.89 12.75 -1.66
N GLU A 337 -28.67 11.92 -0.97
CA GLU A 337 -28.47 10.48 -0.82
C GLU A 337 -29.34 9.74 -1.84
N ILE A 338 -28.77 8.81 -2.61
CA ILE A 338 -29.39 8.26 -3.80
C ILE A 338 -29.65 6.76 -3.66
N ASP A 339 -30.93 6.39 -3.50
CA ASP A 339 -31.42 5.00 -3.54
C ASP A 339 -31.42 4.45 -4.97
N ALA A 340 -30.24 4.07 -5.48
CA ALA A 340 -30.06 3.44 -6.78
C ALA A 340 -30.57 1.98 -6.80
N VAL A 341 -31.17 1.56 -7.91
CA VAL A 341 -31.78 0.23 -8.10
C VAL A 341 -30.82 -0.76 -8.77
N GLY A 342 -31.27 -2.01 -9.03
CA GLY A 342 -30.51 -3.01 -9.79
C GLY A 342 -29.61 -3.90 -8.93
N VAL A 343 -28.37 -4.13 -9.38
CA VAL A 343 -27.37 -5.02 -8.74
C VAL A 343 -26.17 -4.21 -8.24
N PRO A 344 -26.28 -3.52 -7.09
CA PRO A 344 -25.20 -2.68 -6.55
C PRO A 344 -23.99 -3.51 -6.07
N PRO A 345 -22.81 -2.89 -5.92
CA PRO A 345 -21.67 -3.51 -5.27
C PRO A 345 -21.98 -3.88 -3.81
N SER A 346 -21.36 -4.95 -3.32
CA SER A 346 -21.34 -5.26 -1.89
C SER A 346 -20.62 -4.16 -1.07
N PRO A 347 -20.97 -3.94 0.21
CA PRO A 347 -20.26 -3.02 1.10
C PRO A 347 -18.74 -3.23 1.07
N ARG A 348 -18.00 -2.15 0.77
CA ARG A 348 -16.57 -2.22 0.47
C ARG A 348 -15.86 -0.88 0.70
N SER A 349 -14.55 -0.96 0.95
CA SER A 349 -13.64 0.18 0.88
C SER A 349 -12.49 -0.11 -0.09
N ASP A 350 -11.76 0.94 -0.45
CA ASP A 350 -10.50 0.90 -1.18
C ASP A 350 -10.63 0.28 -2.58
N HIS A 351 -11.82 0.41 -3.18
CA HIS A 351 -12.09 0.21 -4.59
C HIS A 351 -11.65 1.43 -5.40
N ALA A 352 -11.43 1.23 -6.70
CA ALA A 352 -11.26 2.33 -7.64
C ALA A 352 -12.59 2.59 -8.37
N ALA A 353 -12.78 3.83 -8.83
CA ALA A 353 -13.89 4.24 -9.67
C ALA A 353 -13.42 5.01 -10.90
N ALA A 354 -14.22 4.97 -11.97
CA ALA A 354 -14.05 5.79 -13.16
C ALA A 354 -15.42 6.19 -13.73
N VAL A 355 -15.44 7.26 -14.51
CA VAL A 355 -16.62 7.75 -15.22
C VAL A 355 -16.37 7.61 -16.72
N HIS A 356 -17.32 7.02 -17.43
CA HIS A 356 -17.31 6.89 -18.89
C HIS A 356 -18.44 7.71 -19.51
N VAL A 357 -18.10 8.52 -20.52
CA VAL A 357 -18.99 9.42 -21.27
C VAL A 357 -19.99 10.21 -20.42
N ASP A 358 -19.53 10.70 -19.26
CA ASP A 358 -20.30 11.45 -18.25
C ASP A 358 -21.63 10.80 -17.81
N ARG A 359 -21.79 9.48 -18.02
CA ARG A 359 -23.03 8.74 -17.75
C ARG A 359 -22.82 7.47 -16.95
N TYR A 360 -21.75 6.71 -17.21
CA TYR A 360 -21.54 5.42 -16.56
C TYR A 360 -20.49 5.54 -15.47
N LEU A 361 -20.87 5.29 -14.21
CA LEU A 361 -19.94 5.17 -13.09
C LEU A 361 -19.54 3.71 -12.93
N LEU A 362 -18.27 3.41 -13.23
CA LEU A 362 -17.66 2.09 -13.08
C LEU A 362 -17.04 1.98 -11.69
N ILE A 363 -17.32 0.89 -10.97
CA ILE A 363 -16.68 0.53 -9.69
C ILE A 363 -15.95 -0.80 -9.86
N PHE A 364 -14.65 -0.84 -9.56
CA PHE A 364 -13.82 -2.06 -9.67
C PHE A 364 -13.07 -2.41 -8.38
N GLY A 365 -13.25 -3.66 -7.96
CA GLY A 365 -12.51 -4.27 -6.86
C GLY A 365 -12.82 -3.64 -5.50
N GLY A 366 -11.78 -3.40 -4.71
CA GLY A 366 -11.88 -3.01 -3.30
C GLY A 366 -11.99 -4.23 -2.41
N GLY A 367 -12.32 -4.02 -1.13
CA GLY A 367 -12.34 -5.11 -0.17
C GLY A 367 -13.35 -4.97 0.95
N SER A 368 -13.59 -6.12 1.56
CA SER A 368 -14.13 -6.27 2.91
C SER A 368 -13.02 -6.69 3.87
N HIS A 369 -13.31 -6.66 5.18
CA HIS A 369 -12.39 -7.09 6.25
C HIS A 369 -11.78 -8.50 6.08
N ALA A 370 -12.34 -9.34 5.21
CA ALA A 370 -11.88 -10.71 4.98
C ALA A 370 -11.55 -11.05 3.51
N THR A 371 -11.90 -10.23 2.53
CA THR A 371 -11.82 -10.58 1.10
C THR A 371 -11.80 -9.34 0.21
N CYS A 372 -10.79 -9.27 -0.66
CA CYS A 372 -10.71 -8.32 -1.79
C CYS A 372 -11.49 -8.86 -3.00
N TYR A 373 -11.96 -7.97 -3.88
CA TYR A 373 -12.80 -8.29 -5.03
C TYR A 373 -12.09 -7.97 -6.36
N ASN A 374 -12.55 -8.60 -7.45
CA ASN A 374 -12.26 -8.22 -8.85
C ASN A 374 -13.55 -8.18 -9.69
N ASP A 375 -14.67 -7.84 -9.06
CA ASP A 375 -15.90 -7.56 -9.76
C ASP A 375 -15.91 -6.13 -10.32
N LEU A 376 -16.58 -5.99 -11.46
CA LEU A 376 -16.90 -4.72 -12.08
C LEU A 376 -18.41 -4.51 -11.96
N HIS A 377 -18.81 -3.37 -11.42
CA HIS A 377 -20.18 -2.89 -11.42
C HIS A 377 -20.26 -1.57 -12.18
N VAL A 378 -21.39 -1.31 -12.82
CA VAL A 378 -21.62 -0.09 -13.61
C VAL A 378 -22.98 0.47 -13.27
N LEU A 379 -23.00 1.70 -12.74
CA LEU A 379 -24.20 2.50 -12.53
C LEU A 379 -24.42 3.38 -13.76
N ASP A 380 -25.61 3.31 -14.35
CA ASP A 380 -26.07 4.32 -15.30
C ASP A 380 -26.64 5.51 -14.53
N LEU A 381 -25.92 6.63 -14.51
CA LEU A 381 -26.29 7.85 -13.79
C LEU A 381 -27.54 8.53 -14.37
N GLN A 382 -27.98 8.16 -15.59
CA GLN A 382 -29.21 8.67 -16.17
C GLN A 382 -30.46 7.93 -15.66
N THR A 383 -30.34 6.64 -15.32
CA THR A 383 -31.46 5.80 -14.83
C THR A 383 -31.37 5.49 -13.33
N MET A 384 -30.21 5.74 -12.72
CA MET A 384 -29.82 5.28 -11.38
C MET A 384 -29.97 3.76 -11.18
N GLU A 385 -29.67 2.98 -12.22
CA GLU A 385 -29.68 1.52 -12.19
C GLU A 385 -28.25 0.93 -12.20
N TRP A 386 -27.94 0.11 -11.21
CA TRP A 386 -26.71 -0.68 -11.13
C TRP A 386 -26.80 -1.96 -11.94
N SER A 387 -25.77 -2.23 -12.72
CA SER A 387 -25.53 -3.49 -13.41
C SER A 387 -24.20 -4.12 -12.97
N ARG A 388 -24.05 -5.42 -13.20
CA ARG A 388 -22.80 -6.18 -13.00
C ARG A 388 -22.44 -6.91 -14.30
N PRO A 389 -21.84 -6.22 -15.29
CA PRO A 389 -21.59 -6.79 -16.61
C PRO A 389 -20.54 -7.90 -16.59
N THR A 390 -20.55 -8.73 -17.63
CA THR A 390 -19.49 -9.71 -17.87
C THR A 390 -18.21 -8.99 -18.32
N GLN A 391 -17.12 -9.21 -17.59
CA GLN A 391 -15.80 -8.69 -17.93
C GLN A 391 -15.13 -9.59 -18.98
N LEU A 392 -14.41 -9.00 -19.93
CA LEU A 392 -13.69 -9.70 -20.99
C LEU A 392 -12.17 -9.52 -20.85
N GLY A 393 -11.38 -10.32 -21.58
CA GLY A 393 -9.92 -10.21 -21.63
C GLY A 393 -9.23 -10.69 -20.35
N GLU A 394 -8.12 -10.05 -20.00
CA GLU A 394 -7.24 -10.44 -18.88
C GLU A 394 -7.78 -9.88 -17.55
N ILE A 395 -8.88 -10.48 -17.05
CA ILE A 395 -9.57 -10.03 -15.83
C ILE A 395 -8.59 -9.98 -14.64
N PRO A 396 -8.37 -8.80 -14.02
CA PRO A 396 -7.33 -8.66 -13.00
C PRO A 396 -7.59 -9.50 -11.75
N SER A 397 -6.50 -9.84 -11.06
CA SER A 397 -6.54 -10.45 -9.72
C SER A 397 -7.27 -9.57 -8.69
N PRO A 398 -8.01 -10.16 -7.71
CA PRO A 398 -8.71 -9.42 -6.66
C PRO A 398 -7.80 -8.49 -5.87
N ARG A 399 -8.20 -7.21 -5.75
CA ARG A 399 -7.35 -6.16 -5.19
C ARG A 399 -8.14 -5.05 -4.53
N ALA A 400 -7.55 -4.49 -3.47
CA ALA A 400 -7.96 -3.27 -2.79
C ALA A 400 -6.77 -2.31 -2.67
N GLY A 401 -7.03 -1.01 -2.51
CA GLY A 401 -6.01 0.03 -2.35
C GLY A 401 -5.25 0.38 -3.64
N HIS A 402 -5.75 -0.06 -4.81
CA HIS A 402 -5.21 0.27 -6.13
C HIS A 402 -5.62 1.68 -6.56
N ALA A 403 -4.72 2.37 -7.26
CA ALA A 403 -5.01 3.66 -7.88
C ALA A 403 -5.49 3.45 -9.32
N GLY A 404 -6.32 4.38 -9.84
CA GLY A 404 -6.81 4.31 -11.21
C GLY A 404 -7.00 5.69 -11.84
N VAL A 405 -6.80 5.79 -13.16
CA VAL A 405 -6.97 7.02 -13.94
C VAL A 405 -7.48 6.75 -15.35
N THR A 406 -8.32 7.64 -15.87
CA THR A 406 -8.93 7.52 -17.20
C THR A 406 -8.16 8.33 -18.23
N VAL A 407 -7.90 7.75 -19.40
CA VAL A 407 -7.31 8.40 -20.58
C VAL A 407 -8.13 8.02 -21.82
N GLY A 408 -9.08 8.88 -22.20
CA GLY A 408 -10.08 8.57 -23.22
C GLY A 408 -10.93 7.37 -22.83
N GLU A 409 -11.07 6.40 -23.73
CA GLU A 409 -11.83 5.16 -23.52
C GLU A 409 -11.19 4.17 -22.52
N ASN A 410 -9.98 4.45 -22.05
CA ASN A 410 -9.13 3.49 -21.34
C ASN A 410 -8.96 3.89 -19.86
N TRP A 411 -9.39 3.02 -18.94
CA TRP A 411 -9.18 3.17 -17.50
C TRP A 411 -7.99 2.32 -17.05
N PHE A 412 -6.89 2.97 -16.70
CA PHE A 412 -5.66 2.34 -16.22
C PHE A 412 -5.74 2.15 -14.70
N ILE A 413 -5.31 0.98 -14.21
CA ILE A 413 -5.25 0.65 -12.78
C ILE A 413 -3.86 0.11 -12.41
N VAL A 414 -3.36 0.56 -11.25
CA VAL A 414 -1.99 0.35 -10.77
C VAL A 414 -2.02 -0.07 -9.29
N GLY A 415 -1.21 -1.07 -8.94
CA GLY A 415 -0.98 -1.48 -7.56
C GLY A 415 -2.19 -2.17 -6.88
N GLY A 416 -2.35 -1.88 -5.59
CA GLY A 416 -3.27 -2.58 -4.67
C GLY A 416 -2.80 -3.98 -4.29
N GLY A 417 -3.60 -4.71 -3.51
CA GLY A 417 -3.27 -6.07 -3.03
C GLY A 417 -4.44 -6.92 -2.54
N ASP A 418 -4.19 -8.21 -2.31
CA ASP A 418 -5.18 -9.25 -1.92
C ASP A 418 -5.15 -9.62 -0.42
N ASN A 419 -4.62 -8.73 0.43
CA ASN A 419 -4.21 -8.96 1.84
C ASN A 419 -3.08 -9.99 2.04
N LYS A 420 -2.53 -10.61 0.98
CA LYS A 420 -1.36 -11.52 1.05
C LYS A 420 -0.17 -11.00 0.26
N SER A 421 -0.46 -10.32 -0.85
CA SER A 421 0.48 -9.79 -1.82
C SER A 421 -0.05 -8.48 -2.41
N GLY A 422 0.84 -7.49 -2.59
CA GLY A 422 0.60 -6.38 -3.51
C GLY A 422 0.77 -6.85 -4.96
N VAL A 423 0.06 -6.22 -5.90
CA VAL A 423 0.03 -6.66 -7.31
C VAL A 423 0.97 -5.83 -8.18
N SER A 424 1.77 -6.52 -9.00
CA SER A 424 2.78 -5.92 -9.89
C SER A 424 2.27 -5.56 -11.29
N GLU A 425 1.02 -5.84 -11.59
CA GLU A 425 0.42 -5.62 -12.92
C GLU A 425 -0.15 -4.21 -13.00
N THR A 426 0.25 -3.46 -14.03
CA THR A 426 -0.52 -2.32 -14.54
C THR A 426 -1.48 -2.86 -15.58
N VAL A 427 -2.77 -2.67 -15.35
CA VAL A 427 -3.85 -3.19 -16.21
C VAL A 427 -4.66 -2.03 -16.78
N VAL A 428 -5.33 -2.26 -17.90
CA VAL A 428 -6.23 -1.29 -18.53
C VAL A 428 -7.56 -1.95 -18.88
N LEU A 429 -8.67 -1.27 -18.57
CA LEU A 429 -10.00 -1.59 -19.04
C LEU A 429 -10.34 -0.64 -20.19
N ASN A 430 -10.68 -1.18 -21.37
CA ASN A 430 -11.44 -0.38 -22.33
C ASN A 430 -12.90 -0.32 -21.86
N MET A 431 -13.39 0.87 -21.54
CA MET A 431 -14.70 1.05 -20.92
C MET A 431 -15.87 0.83 -21.89
N SER A 432 -15.68 1.12 -23.19
CA SER A 432 -16.68 0.83 -24.23
C SER A 432 -16.86 -0.67 -24.52
N THR A 433 -15.79 -1.49 -24.44
CA THR A 433 -15.87 -2.94 -24.71
C THR A 433 -15.81 -3.83 -23.47
N LEU A 434 -15.66 -3.24 -22.28
CA LEU A 434 -15.47 -3.91 -20.98
C LEU A 434 -14.40 -5.02 -21.02
N THR A 435 -13.33 -4.77 -21.79
CA THR A 435 -12.22 -5.71 -22.02
C THR A 435 -10.97 -5.25 -21.28
N TRP A 436 -10.41 -6.12 -20.45
CA TRP A 436 -9.15 -5.92 -19.75
C TRP A 436 -7.94 -6.37 -20.56
N SER A 437 -6.81 -5.71 -20.36
CA SER A 437 -5.48 -6.14 -20.86
C SER A 437 -4.39 -5.74 -19.86
N VAL A 438 -3.32 -6.54 -19.78
CA VAL A 438 -2.11 -6.18 -19.03
C VAL A 438 -1.27 -5.23 -19.89
N VAL A 439 -1.04 -4.02 -19.38
CA VAL A 439 -0.18 -3.02 -20.02
C VAL A 439 1.28 -3.35 -19.76
N THR A 440 1.63 -3.61 -18.49
CA THR A 440 2.99 -3.93 -18.08
C THR A 440 3.02 -4.62 -16.72
N SER A 441 4.11 -5.32 -16.41
CA SER A 441 4.32 -6.04 -15.16
C SER A 441 5.70 -5.80 -14.59
N VAL A 442 5.78 -5.46 -13.31
CA VAL A 442 7.03 -5.08 -12.64
C VAL A 442 7.57 -6.17 -11.71
N GLN A 443 8.88 -6.16 -11.42
CA GLN A 443 9.51 -7.18 -10.58
C GLN A 443 10.08 -6.60 -9.27
N GLY A 444 9.90 -7.35 -8.18
CA GLY A 444 10.32 -6.93 -6.84
C GLY A 444 9.33 -5.97 -6.16
N ARG A 445 9.77 -5.36 -5.05
CA ARG A 445 8.96 -4.38 -4.30
C ARG A 445 9.28 -2.97 -4.78
N ILE A 446 8.55 -2.49 -5.78
CA ILE A 446 8.65 -1.10 -6.26
C ILE A 446 7.33 -0.33 -6.02
N PRO A 447 7.34 1.02 -6.00
CA PRO A 447 6.19 1.81 -5.53
C PRO A 447 4.92 1.71 -6.39
N VAL A 448 5.03 1.39 -7.69
CA VAL A 448 3.84 1.16 -8.54
C VAL A 448 3.12 -0.17 -8.25
N ALA A 449 3.70 -1.02 -7.39
CA ALA A 449 3.07 -2.23 -6.84
C ALA A 449 2.60 -2.03 -5.38
N SER A 450 2.31 -0.78 -4.99
CA SER A 450 1.84 -0.41 -3.65
C SER A 450 0.32 -0.29 -3.54
N GLU A 451 -0.17 -0.43 -2.31
CA GLU A 451 -1.49 0.05 -1.88
C GLU A 451 -1.43 1.53 -1.47
N GLY A 452 -2.51 2.29 -1.68
CA GLY A 452 -2.60 3.71 -1.30
C GLY A 452 -1.59 4.62 -2.01
N SER A 453 -1.09 4.23 -3.17
CA SER A 453 -0.40 5.13 -4.10
C SER A 453 -1.41 6.10 -4.75
N SER A 454 -0.92 7.14 -5.41
CA SER A 454 -1.72 7.91 -6.37
C SER A 454 -1.36 7.55 -7.80
N LEU A 455 -2.29 7.82 -8.71
CA LEU A 455 -2.13 7.73 -10.15
C LEU A 455 -2.88 8.90 -10.79
N VAL A 456 -2.20 9.70 -11.60
CA VAL A 456 -2.77 10.84 -12.31
C VAL A 456 -2.30 10.84 -13.77
N VAL A 457 -2.97 11.61 -14.61
CA VAL A 457 -2.56 11.85 -16.01
C VAL A 457 -2.08 13.29 -16.17
N SER A 458 -1.06 13.47 -17.00
CA SER A 458 -0.67 14.77 -17.58
C SER A 458 -0.43 14.56 -19.07
N SER A 459 -0.45 15.64 -19.86
CA SER A 459 0.18 15.61 -21.18
C SER A 459 1.65 16.02 -21.06
N TYR A 460 2.50 15.48 -21.92
CA TYR A 460 3.86 15.97 -22.16
C TYR A 460 4.17 15.86 -23.66
N ASN A 461 4.67 16.94 -24.28
CA ASN A 461 4.89 17.04 -25.73
C ASN A 461 3.69 16.64 -26.62
N GLY A 462 2.46 16.74 -26.09
CA GLY A 462 1.23 16.36 -26.81
C GLY A 462 0.88 14.88 -26.73
N GLU A 463 1.56 14.09 -25.88
CA GLU A 463 1.24 12.70 -25.60
C GLU A 463 0.85 12.55 -24.12
N ASP A 464 -0.13 11.68 -23.82
CA ASP A 464 -0.56 11.42 -22.45
C ASP A 464 0.51 10.60 -21.69
N VAL A 465 0.76 10.95 -20.43
CA VAL A 465 1.64 10.23 -19.52
C VAL A 465 0.97 9.99 -18.17
N LEU A 466 1.08 8.76 -17.68
CA LEU A 466 0.62 8.37 -16.35
C LEU A 466 1.73 8.66 -15.34
N ILE A 467 1.38 9.30 -14.23
CA ILE A 467 2.31 9.65 -13.15
C ILE A 467 1.80 9.01 -11.87
N SER A 468 2.65 8.23 -11.20
CA SER A 468 2.34 7.60 -9.92
C SER A 468 3.30 8.08 -8.83
N PHE A 469 2.80 8.25 -7.61
CA PHE A 469 3.58 8.68 -6.45
C PHE A 469 3.12 7.98 -5.17
N GLY A 470 4.06 7.81 -4.24
CA GLY A 470 3.76 7.34 -2.88
C GLY A 470 3.38 5.87 -2.80
N GLY A 471 2.51 5.55 -1.84
CA GLY A 471 2.04 4.20 -1.57
C GLY A 471 2.86 3.43 -0.53
N TYR A 472 2.32 2.31 -0.08
CA TYR A 472 2.93 1.36 0.85
C TYR A 472 3.05 -0.05 0.24
N ASN A 473 4.19 -0.72 0.45
CA ASN A 473 4.40 -2.13 0.06
C ASN A 473 5.25 -2.90 1.11
N GLY A 474 5.03 -2.58 2.38
CA GLY A 474 5.96 -2.88 3.48
C GLY A 474 7.02 -1.79 3.69
N ARG A 475 7.12 -0.81 2.78
CA ARG A 475 7.84 0.46 2.94
C ARG A 475 6.96 1.60 2.43
N TYR A 476 7.12 2.80 3.02
CA TYR A 476 6.50 4.03 2.54
C TYR A 476 7.36 4.65 1.43
N ASN A 477 6.75 5.12 0.36
CA ASN A 477 7.49 5.64 -0.80
C ASN A 477 7.27 7.17 -0.99
N ASN A 478 8.25 7.85 -1.61
CA ASN A 478 8.16 9.23 -2.16
C ASN A 478 8.87 9.36 -3.51
N GLU A 479 9.02 8.25 -4.23
CA GLU A 479 9.50 8.28 -5.61
C GLU A 479 8.33 8.64 -6.54
N VAL A 480 8.66 9.31 -7.63
CA VAL A 480 7.73 9.56 -8.75
C VAL A 480 8.08 8.53 -9.83
N TYR A 481 7.07 7.87 -10.37
CA TYR A 481 7.19 6.99 -11.53
C TYR A 481 6.30 7.52 -12.66
N VAL A 482 6.78 7.39 -13.89
CA VAL A 482 6.09 7.82 -15.11
C VAL A 482 6.02 6.66 -16.08
N LEU A 483 4.86 6.46 -16.71
CA LEU A 483 4.65 5.52 -17.80
C LEU A 483 3.95 6.21 -18.97
N LYS A 484 4.40 5.90 -20.18
CA LYS A 484 3.79 6.37 -21.43
C LYS A 484 2.97 5.22 -22.04
N PRO A 485 1.63 5.26 -22.01
CA PRO A 485 0.81 4.15 -22.48
C PRO A 485 0.83 4.04 -24.01
N SER A 486 0.97 2.83 -24.57
CA SER A 486 0.81 2.57 -26.01
C SER A 486 -0.65 2.68 -26.47
N HIS A 487 -1.59 2.39 -25.57
CA HIS A 487 -3.03 2.53 -25.75
C HIS A 487 -3.43 4.01 -25.80
N LYS A 488 -3.18 4.65 -26.95
CA LYS A 488 -3.45 6.08 -27.21
C LYS A 488 -4.90 6.47 -26.91
N SER A 489 -5.10 7.69 -26.42
CA SER A 489 -6.42 8.32 -26.37
C SER A 489 -7.03 8.38 -27.77
N THR A 490 -8.28 7.92 -27.88
CA THR A 490 -9.10 7.99 -29.09
C THR A 490 -9.87 9.30 -29.23
N LEU A 491 -9.78 10.20 -28.23
CA LEU A 491 -10.48 11.49 -28.24
C LEU A 491 -9.69 12.53 -29.06
N GLN A 492 -10.15 12.80 -30.29
CA GLN A 492 -9.77 14.03 -30.99
C GLN A 492 -10.41 15.24 -30.28
N SER A 493 -9.60 16.19 -29.85
CA SER A 493 -10.05 17.39 -29.16
C SER A 493 -10.83 18.33 -30.09
N LYS A 494 -12.12 18.50 -29.80
CA LYS A 494 -12.95 19.59 -30.33
C LYS A 494 -13.84 20.16 -29.23
N ILE A 495 -13.60 21.42 -28.89
CA ILE A 495 -14.52 22.28 -28.14
C ILE A 495 -15.45 22.96 -29.16
N ILE A 496 -16.61 23.46 -28.70
CA ILE A 496 -17.63 24.28 -29.40
C ILE A 496 -18.86 23.49 -29.93
N ASP A 497 -19.92 23.58 -29.13
CA ASP A 497 -21.36 23.76 -29.43
C ASP A 497 -22.13 22.79 -30.38
N ASN A 498 -22.96 21.93 -29.74
CA ASN A 498 -24.40 21.63 -29.95
C ASN A 498 -25.08 21.63 -31.37
N PRO A 499 -26.18 20.84 -31.60
CA PRO A 499 -26.82 19.82 -30.74
C PRO A 499 -27.11 18.46 -31.44
N ILE A 500 -27.79 17.56 -30.72
CA ILE A 500 -28.19 16.17 -31.06
C ILE A 500 -29.29 16.10 -32.15
N PRO A 501 -29.36 15.00 -32.93
CA PRO A 501 -30.64 14.32 -33.17
C PRO A 501 -30.62 12.80 -32.88
N ASP A 502 -31.77 12.23 -32.49
CA ASP A 502 -31.94 10.85 -32.01
C ASP A 502 -32.06 9.74 -33.09
N SER A 503 -31.58 8.53 -32.77
CA SER A 503 -32.20 7.20 -33.05
C SER A 503 -31.19 6.09 -32.69
N VAL A 504 -31.42 5.17 -31.76
CA VAL A 504 -32.45 4.09 -31.67
C VAL A 504 -32.31 3.03 -32.77
N PHE A 505 -31.72 1.88 -32.43
CA PHE A 505 -31.94 0.49 -32.91
C PHE A 505 -30.83 -0.40 -32.27
N ALA A 506 -30.99 -1.56 -31.62
CA ALA A 506 -32.02 -2.62 -31.60
C ALA A 506 -32.17 -3.40 -32.92
N VAL A 507 -32.10 -4.74 -33.01
CA VAL A 507 -31.77 -5.79 -32.01
C VAL A 507 -31.44 -7.13 -32.72
N HIS A 508 -30.76 -8.06 -32.04
CA HIS A 508 -30.66 -9.52 -32.34
C HIS A 508 -29.93 -10.05 -33.61
N ASN A 509 -28.82 -10.78 -33.36
CA ASN A 509 -28.74 -12.25 -33.40
C ASN A 509 -29.33 -13.02 -34.62
N ALA A 510 -28.46 -13.70 -35.39
CA ALA A 510 -28.79 -14.81 -36.29
C ALA A 510 -27.64 -15.83 -36.36
N THR A 511 -27.94 -17.11 -36.55
CA THR A 511 -27.00 -18.23 -36.38
C THR A 511 -26.52 -18.90 -37.68
N ASN A 512 -25.38 -19.60 -37.57
CA ASN A 512 -24.93 -20.74 -38.38
C ASN A 512 -24.81 -20.60 -39.91
N ALA A 513 -23.55 -20.57 -40.37
CA ALA A 513 -23.14 -21.33 -41.55
C ALA A 513 -21.71 -21.87 -41.34
N THR A 514 -21.54 -23.19 -41.32
CA THR A 514 -20.22 -23.84 -41.38
C THR A 514 -19.72 -23.90 -42.82
N ARG A 515 -18.40 -23.82 -43.00
CA ARG A 515 -17.63 -24.60 -43.99
C ARG A 515 -16.14 -24.36 -43.86
N ASP A 516 -15.39 -25.44 -43.88
CA ASP A 516 -13.94 -25.46 -43.99
C ASP A 516 -13.51 -25.11 -45.43
N LEU A 517 -12.32 -24.51 -45.56
CA LEU A 517 -11.32 -24.99 -46.52
C LEU A 517 -9.92 -24.51 -46.10
N GLU A 518 -8.95 -25.41 -46.11
CA GLU A 518 -7.53 -25.09 -45.93
C GLU A 518 -6.88 -24.71 -47.27
N SER A 519 -5.67 -24.13 -47.19
CA SER A 519 -4.62 -24.10 -48.22
C SER A 519 -4.98 -23.69 -49.66
N GLU A 520 -4.34 -22.62 -50.13
CA GLU A 520 -3.31 -22.77 -51.17
C GLU A 520 -2.33 -21.58 -51.15
N LEU A 521 -1.03 -21.88 -51.14
CA LEU A 521 0.07 -20.94 -51.28
C LEU A 521 0.80 -21.29 -52.59
N ASP A 522 0.41 -20.65 -53.69
CA ASP A 522 1.06 -20.88 -54.98
C ASP A 522 2.25 -19.93 -55.20
N ALA A 523 3.18 -20.33 -56.06
CA ALA A 523 4.55 -19.86 -56.06
C ALA A 523 5.00 -19.23 -57.39
N GLY A 524 6.10 -18.46 -57.30
CA GLY A 524 6.98 -18.18 -58.43
C GLY A 524 6.69 -16.90 -59.21
N HIS A 525 7.71 -16.05 -59.32
CA HIS A 525 7.89 -15.08 -60.39
C HIS A 525 9.39 -14.94 -60.65
N GLU A 526 9.92 -15.66 -61.65
CA GLU A 526 11.30 -15.53 -62.08
C GLU A 526 11.50 -14.37 -63.07
N GLY A 527 12.72 -13.81 -63.07
CA GLY A 527 13.41 -13.47 -64.31
C GLY A 527 13.12 -12.11 -64.96
N LYS A 528 14.03 -11.15 -64.71
CA LYS A 528 14.62 -10.29 -65.77
C LYS A 528 15.85 -9.52 -65.27
N VAL A 529 17.03 -10.09 -65.48
CA VAL A 529 18.29 -9.35 -65.45
C VAL A 529 18.49 -8.68 -66.82
N LYS A 530 18.95 -7.42 -66.84
CA LYS A 530 19.39 -6.74 -68.07
C LYS A 530 20.90 -6.72 -68.14
N GLU A 531 21.42 -7.03 -69.32
CA GLU A 531 22.83 -7.02 -69.65
C GLU A 531 23.28 -5.60 -70.06
N LEU A 532 24.43 -5.16 -69.56
CA LEU A 532 25.17 -3.98 -70.05
C LEU A 532 26.67 -4.28 -69.95
N ALA A 533 27.39 -4.08 -71.05
CA ALA A 533 28.82 -4.33 -71.15
C ALA A 533 29.56 -3.12 -71.74
N VAL A 534 30.57 -2.63 -71.02
CA VAL A 534 31.70 -1.82 -71.50
C VAL A 534 32.93 -2.21 -70.66
N ASP A 535 34.11 -2.18 -71.27
CA ASP A 535 35.33 -2.79 -70.76
C ASP A 535 35.99 -2.13 -69.54
N SER A 536 36.66 -2.96 -68.72
CA SER A 536 37.93 -2.59 -68.08
C SER A 536 38.70 -3.86 -67.65
N VAL A 537 39.87 -4.10 -68.24
CA VAL A 537 40.57 -5.40 -68.23
C VAL A 537 41.57 -5.52 -67.06
N ASP A 538 41.12 -5.23 -65.84
CA ASP A 538 41.91 -5.45 -64.60
C ASP A 538 41.10 -6.07 -63.42
N SER A 539 39.76 -6.16 -63.54
CA SER A 539 38.89 -6.62 -62.44
C SER A 539 38.48 -8.10 -62.51
N ILE A 540 39.12 -8.90 -63.38
CA ILE A 540 38.69 -10.29 -63.65
C ILE A 540 39.11 -11.27 -62.54
N LYS A 541 40.20 -11.02 -61.81
CA LYS A 541 40.63 -11.92 -60.71
C LYS A 541 39.73 -11.83 -59.47
N SER A 542 39.36 -10.63 -59.01
CA SER A 542 38.62 -10.48 -57.75
C SER A 542 37.16 -10.95 -57.81
N LYS A 543 36.53 -10.96 -58.99
CA LYS A 543 35.16 -11.50 -59.16
C LYS A 543 35.09 -13.02 -58.99
N GLY A 544 36.17 -13.75 -59.29
CA GLY A 544 36.24 -15.19 -59.04
C GLY A 544 36.19 -15.51 -57.55
N ASP A 545 37.05 -14.85 -56.77
CA ASP A 545 37.12 -15.01 -55.31
C ASP A 545 35.86 -14.50 -54.59
N LEU A 546 35.23 -13.41 -55.06
CA LEU A 546 33.95 -12.97 -54.48
C LEU A 546 32.85 -14.04 -54.64
N VAL A 547 32.79 -14.74 -55.78
CA VAL A 547 31.75 -15.75 -56.04
C VAL A 547 32.00 -17.05 -55.27
N THR A 548 33.24 -17.38 -54.89
CA THR A 548 33.53 -18.50 -54.00
C THR A 548 33.25 -18.15 -52.54
N VAL A 549 33.63 -16.94 -52.08
CA VAL A 549 33.30 -16.44 -50.73
C VAL A 549 31.79 -16.38 -50.50
N LEU A 550 31.03 -15.74 -51.40
CA LEU A 550 29.57 -15.64 -51.29
C LEU A 550 28.84 -16.99 -51.32
N LYS A 551 29.45 -18.05 -51.88
CA LYS A 551 28.92 -19.41 -51.80
C LYS A 551 29.19 -20.05 -50.44
N ALA A 552 30.38 -19.88 -49.88
CA ALA A 552 30.71 -20.37 -48.55
C ALA A 552 29.83 -19.69 -47.48
N GLU A 553 29.67 -18.35 -47.56
CA GLU A 553 28.77 -17.60 -46.68
C GLU A 553 27.31 -18.07 -46.83
N LYS A 554 26.84 -18.39 -48.05
CA LYS A 554 25.50 -18.95 -48.26
C LYS A 554 25.34 -20.31 -47.58
N GLU A 555 26.30 -21.22 -47.75
CA GLU A 555 26.26 -22.56 -47.14
C GLU A 555 26.33 -22.49 -45.60
N GLU A 556 27.10 -21.56 -45.04
CA GLU A 556 27.15 -21.29 -43.60
C GLU A 556 25.83 -20.70 -43.06
N LEU A 557 25.19 -19.79 -43.80
CA LEU A 557 23.87 -19.23 -43.48
C LEU A 557 22.75 -20.30 -43.59
N GLU A 558 22.76 -21.16 -44.61
CA GLU A 558 21.78 -22.25 -44.75
C GLU A 558 21.94 -23.32 -43.65
N SER A 559 23.18 -23.61 -43.25
CA SER A 559 23.50 -24.45 -42.08
C SER A 559 22.99 -23.82 -40.77
N SER A 560 23.26 -22.52 -40.57
CA SER A 560 22.84 -21.77 -39.38
C SER A 560 21.31 -21.69 -39.25
N LEU A 561 20.62 -21.35 -40.33
CA LEU A 561 19.16 -21.33 -40.41
C LEU A 561 18.54 -22.71 -40.13
N SER A 562 19.20 -23.80 -40.56
CA SER A 562 18.74 -25.16 -40.29
C SER A 562 18.87 -25.54 -38.80
N LYS A 563 19.97 -25.11 -38.16
CA LYS A 563 20.19 -25.26 -36.71
C LYS A 563 19.18 -24.43 -35.90
N GLU A 564 18.93 -23.19 -36.29
CA GLU A 564 18.01 -22.28 -35.59
C GLU A 564 16.55 -22.74 -35.72
N LYS A 565 16.15 -23.29 -36.88
CA LYS A 565 14.86 -23.98 -37.06
C LYS A 565 14.70 -25.17 -36.11
N LEU A 566 15.75 -26.00 -35.95
CA LEU A 566 15.73 -27.14 -35.04
C LEU A 566 15.59 -26.69 -33.57
N GLN A 567 16.34 -25.66 -33.16
CA GLN A 567 16.23 -25.07 -31.81
C GLN A 567 14.83 -24.46 -31.58
N THR A 568 14.27 -23.78 -32.57
CA THR A 568 12.89 -23.25 -32.51
C THR A 568 11.85 -24.35 -32.33
N LEU A 569 12.03 -25.50 -32.98
CA LEU A 569 11.13 -26.64 -32.86
C LEU A 569 11.23 -27.30 -31.48
N GLN A 570 12.45 -27.47 -30.95
CA GLN A 570 12.67 -27.95 -29.58
C GLN A 570 12.05 -27.03 -28.53
N LEU A 571 12.27 -25.71 -28.64
CA LEU A 571 11.70 -24.73 -27.70
C LEU A 571 10.16 -24.73 -27.71
N LYS A 572 9.53 -24.97 -28.87
CA LYS A 572 8.07 -25.14 -28.96
C LYS A 572 7.57 -26.40 -28.25
N GLN A 573 8.33 -27.50 -28.29
CA GLN A 573 8.00 -28.70 -27.51
C GLN A 573 8.16 -28.45 -26.00
N GLU A 574 9.29 -27.87 -25.58
CA GLU A 574 9.55 -27.55 -24.17
C GLU A 574 8.50 -26.59 -23.58
N LEU A 575 8.00 -25.64 -24.39
CA LEU A 575 6.89 -24.75 -24.05
C LEU A 575 5.58 -25.53 -23.85
N ALA A 576 5.17 -26.38 -24.81
CA ALA A 576 3.95 -27.18 -24.69
C ALA A 576 4.00 -28.14 -23.47
N GLU A 577 5.17 -28.72 -23.19
CA GLU A 577 5.39 -29.53 -21.99
C GLU A 577 5.34 -28.71 -20.69
N ALA A 578 5.69 -27.42 -20.72
CA ALA A 578 5.53 -26.50 -19.58
C ALA A 578 4.06 -26.06 -19.39
N GLU A 579 3.34 -25.76 -20.47
CA GLU A 579 1.91 -25.42 -20.46
C GLU A 579 1.06 -26.56 -19.90
N ALA A 580 1.32 -27.80 -20.32
CA ALA A 580 0.63 -28.99 -19.79
C ALA A 580 0.82 -29.13 -18.27
N ARG A 581 2.08 -29.02 -17.79
CA ARG A 581 2.42 -29.06 -16.36
C ARG A 581 1.77 -27.92 -15.57
N ASN A 582 1.72 -26.71 -16.12
CA ASN A 582 1.03 -25.58 -15.50
C ASN A 582 -0.49 -25.83 -15.40
N SER A 583 -1.11 -26.45 -16.41
CA SER A 583 -2.52 -26.85 -16.37
C SER A 583 -2.81 -27.83 -15.24
N ASP A 584 -1.93 -28.81 -15.00
CA ASP A 584 -2.13 -29.83 -13.98
C ASP A 584 -1.85 -29.28 -12.57
N LEU A 585 -0.79 -28.48 -12.40
CA LEU A 585 -0.54 -27.75 -11.14
C LEU A 585 -1.69 -26.80 -10.78
N PHE A 586 -2.36 -26.19 -11.77
CA PHE A 586 -3.56 -25.37 -11.52
C PHE A 586 -4.74 -26.21 -11.00
N LYS A 587 -4.95 -27.43 -11.52
CA LYS A 587 -5.98 -28.36 -11.03
C LYS A 587 -5.68 -28.81 -9.60
N GLU A 588 -4.44 -29.15 -9.29
CA GLU A 588 -4.00 -29.48 -7.91
C GLU A 588 -4.22 -28.30 -6.97
N LEU A 589 -3.83 -27.08 -7.37
CA LEU A 589 -3.99 -25.87 -6.58
C LEU A 589 -5.47 -25.54 -6.31
N GLN A 590 -6.38 -25.77 -7.26
CA GLN A 590 -7.82 -25.65 -7.03
C GLN A 590 -8.35 -26.72 -6.07
N SER A 591 -7.87 -27.97 -6.19
CA SER A 591 -8.21 -29.06 -5.25
C SER A 591 -7.80 -28.73 -3.81
N VAL A 592 -6.57 -28.25 -3.61
CA VAL A 592 -6.04 -27.81 -2.30
C VAL A 592 -6.81 -26.62 -1.75
N ARG A 593 -7.21 -25.65 -2.60
CA ARG A 593 -8.10 -24.54 -2.17
C ARG A 593 -9.47 -25.03 -1.70
N GLY A 594 -10.07 -26.01 -2.39
CA GLY A 594 -11.32 -26.63 -1.96
C GLY A 594 -11.21 -27.35 -0.62
N GLN A 595 -10.12 -28.11 -0.41
CA GLN A 595 -9.82 -28.75 0.87
C GLN A 595 -9.64 -27.73 2.00
N LEU A 596 -8.89 -26.65 1.76
CA LEU A 596 -8.67 -25.58 2.74
C LEU A 596 -9.97 -24.90 3.14
N ALA A 597 -10.86 -24.60 2.19
CA ALA A 597 -12.17 -24.01 2.48
C ALA A 597 -13.08 -24.95 3.32
N SER A 598 -13.03 -26.26 3.04
CA SER A 598 -13.73 -27.27 3.85
C SER A 598 -13.19 -27.31 5.29
N GLU A 599 -11.86 -27.28 5.47
CA GLU A 599 -11.25 -27.28 6.79
C GLU A 599 -11.49 -25.97 7.56
N GLN A 600 -11.50 -24.82 6.89
CA GLN A 600 -11.89 -23.54 7.49
C GLN A 600 -13.34 -23.58 7.99
N SER A 601 -14.27 -24.16 7.21
CA SER A 601 -15.65 -24.38 7.66
C SER A 601 -15.75 -25.35 8.84
N ARG A 602 -14.87 -26.35 8.92
CA ARG A 602 -14.77 -27.30 10.05
C ARG A 602 -14.25 -26.61 11.32
N CYS A 603 -13.19 -25.80 11.22
CA CYS A 603 -12.66 -25.02 12.33
C CYS A 603 -13.70 -24.03 12.87
N PHE A 604 -14.38 -23.27 12.02
CA PHE A 604 -15.41 -22.32 12.45
C PHE A 604 -16.54 -22.98 13.25
N LYS A 605 -16.99 -24.18 12.86
CA LYS A 605 -17.99 -24.94 13.63
C LYS A 605 -17.47 -25.34 15.01
N LEU A 606 -16.22 -25.80 15.09
CA LEU A 606 -15.57 -26.14 16.37
C LEU A 606 -15.37 -24.92 17.27
N GLU A 607 -15.07 -23.74 16.71
CA GLU A 607 -14.98 -22.48 17.45
C GLU A 607 -16.35 -22.08 18.06
N VAL A 608 -17.44 -22.24 17.32
CA VAL A 608 -18.81 -22.03 17.82
C VAL A 608 -19.17 -23.04 18.93
N GLU A 609 -18.87 -24.33 18.75
CA GLU A 609 -19.10 -25.36 19.77
C GLU A 609 -18.30 -25.08 21.05
N VAL A 610 -17.04 -24.64 20.93
CA VAL A 610 -16.19 -24.24 22.07
C VAL A 610 -16.74 -22.99 22.77
N ALA A 611 -17.25 -22.00 22.02
CA ALA A 611 -17.88 -20.81 22.61
C ALA A 611 -19.16 -21.16 23.38
N GLU A 612 -20.03 -22.02 22.84
CA GLU A 612 -21.20 -22.55 23.53
C GLU A 612 -20.83 -23.31 24.82
N LEU A 613 -19.80 -24.16 24.77
CA LEU A 613 -19.32 -24.89 25.93
C LEU A 613 -18.75 -23.95 27.01
N GLY A 614 -18.05 -22.88 26.60
CA GLY A 614 -17.59 -21.82 27.49
C GLY A 614 -18.74 -21.11 28.21
N GLN A 615 -19.81 -20.75 27.48
CA GLN A 615 -21.00 -20.12 28.06
C GLN A 615 -21.73 -21.06 29.04
N LYS A 616 -21.86 -22.35 28.69
CA LYS A 616 -22.44 -23.38 29.56
C LYS A 616 -21.62 -23.56 30.84
N LEU A 617 -20.29 -23.57 30.74
CA LEU A 617 -19.38 -23.63 31.89
C LEU A 617 -19.52 -22.40 32.81
N GLN A 618 -19.61 -21.20 32.24
CA GLN A 618 -19.82 -19.96 32.99
C GLN A 618 -21.16 -19.98 33.74
N THR A 619 -22.22 -20.51 33.11
CA THR A 619 -23.55 -20.66 33.72
C THR A 619 -23.52 -21.64 34.91
N ILE A 620 -22.80 -22.76 34.79
CA ILE A 620 -22.59 -23.69 35.91
C ILE A 620 -21.82 -22.99 37.05
N GLY A 621 -20.79 -22.20 36.73
CA GLY A 621 -20.03 -21.44 37.71
C GLY A 621 -20.81 -20.34 38.44
N THR A 622 -21.88 -19.80 37.84
CA THR A 622 -22.81 -18.89 38.55
C THR A 622 -23.78 -19.67 39.45
N LEU A 623 -24.36 -20.78 38.96
CA LEU A 623 -25.27 -21.62 39.74
C LEU A 623 -24.59 -22.22 40.97
N GLN A 624 -23.30 -22.58 40.90
CA GLN A 624 -22.52 -23.03 42.06
C GLN A 624 -22.40 -21.95 43.15
N LYS A 625 -22.17 -20.69 42.78
CA LYS A 625 -22.08 -19.57 43.74
C LYS A 625 -23.43 -19.25 44.39
N GLU A 626 -24.52 -19.37 43.64
CA GLU A 626 -25.87 -19.23 44.16
C GLU A 626 -26.22 -20.38 45.12
N LEU A 627 -25.85 -21.62 44.78
CA LEU A 627 -25.99 -22.78 45.67
C LEU A 627 -25.23 -22.58 46.99
N GLU A 628 -23.98 -22.11 46.96
CA GLU A 628 -23.23 -21.75 48.17
C GLU A 628 -23.92 -20.67 49.01
N LEU A 629 -24.46 -19.62 48.35
CA LEU A 629 -25.16 -18.54 49.02
C LEU A 629 -26.41 -19.07 49.76
N LEU A 630 -27.22 -19.88 49.09
CA LEU A 630 -28.41 -20.51 49.65
C LEU A 630 -28.08 -21.48 50.79
N GLN A 631 -26.98 -22.23 50.68
CA GLN A 631 -26.48 -23.08 51.77
C GLN A 631 -26.07 -22.26 53.01
N ARG A 632 -25.35 -21.15 52.82
CA ARG A 632 -24.98 -20.23 53.92
C ARG A 632 -26.22 -19.59 54.56
N GLN A 633 -27.19 -19.13 53.77
CA GLN A 633 -28.46 -18.58 54.27
C GLN A 633 -29.26 -19.61 55.06
N LYS A 634 -29.36 -20.85 54.56
CA LYS A 634 -30.02 -21.96 55.27
C LYS A 634 -29.36 -22.24 56.62
N ALA A 635 -28.03 -22.39 56.66
CA ALA A 635 -27.30 -22.64 57.89
C ALA A 635 -27.47 -21.52 58.93
N ALA A 636 -27.46 -20.25 58.48
CA ALA A 636 -27.73 -19.10 59.34
C ALA A 636 -29.19 -19.11 59.88
N SER A 637 -30.17 -19.46 59.04
CA SER A 637 -31.57 -19.60 59.46
C SER A 637 -31.77 -20.73 60.48
N GLU A 638 -31.09 -21.87 60.31
CA GLU A 638 -31.14 -22.99 61.24
C GLU A 638 -30.50 -22.64 62.59
N GLN A 639 -29.36 -21.91 62.59
CA GLN A 639 -28.75 -21.37 63.82
C GLN A 639 -29.63 -20.31 64.50
N ALA A 640 -30.31 -19.44 63.74
CA ALA A 640 -31.27 -18.49 64.29
C ALA A 640 -32.47 -19.20 64.94
N ALA A 641 -33.02 -20.23 64.31
CA ALA A 641 -34.11 -21.04 64.87
C ALA A 641 -33.69 -21.81 66.14
N LEU A 642 -32.47 -22.34 66.18
CA LEU A 642 -31.92 -23.01 67.38
C LEU A 642 -31.73 -22.03 68.54
N SER A 643 -31.10 -20.88 68.31
CA SER A 643 -30.88 -19.86 69.34
C SER A 643 -32.18 -19.21 69.83
N ALA A 644 -33.21 -19.06 68.98
CA ALA A 644 -34.55 -18.63 69.38
C ALA A 644 -35.22 -19.64 70.33
N LYS A 645 -35.17 -20.94 70.02
CA LYS A 645 -35.66 -22.00 70.91
C LYS A 645 -34.90 -22.02 72.24
N GLN A 646 -33.57 -21.81 72.20
CA GLN A 646 -32.73 -21.79 73.39
C GLN A 646 -33.07 -20.60 74.31
N ARG A 647 -33.37 -19.41 73.74
CA ARG A 647 -33.86 -18.25 74.50
C ARG A 647 -35.22 -18.49 75.17
N GLN A 648 -36.13 -19.23 74.54
CA GLN A 648 -37.40 -19.63 75.17
C GLN A 648 -37.21 -20.64 76.32
N GLY A 649 -36.10 -21.37 76.35
CA GLY A 649 -35.76 -22.30 77.44
C GLY A 649 -35.16 -21.63 78.69
N SER A 650 -34.76 -20.36 78.63
CA SER A 650 -34.06 -19.67 79.73
C SER A 650 -34.49 -18.20 79.87
N GLY A 651 -35.71 -17.96 80.38
CA GLY A 651 -36.26 -16.61 80.48
C GLY A 651 -37.58 -16.50 81.22
N GLY A 652 -37.66 -17.05 82.44
CA GLY A 652 -38.84 -16.89 83.30
C GLY A 652 -38.88 -15.54 84.02
N VAL A 653 -40.10 -14.99 84.16
CA VAL A 653 -40.51 -13.93 85.11
C VAL A 653 -39.73 -12.60 85.08
N TRP A 654 -40.29 -11.61 84.38
CA TRP A 654 -40.55 -10.25 84.90
C TRP A 654 -41.78 -9.69 84.15
N GLY A 655 -42.50 -8.69 84.69
CA GLY A 655 -43.75 -8.23 84.10
C GLY A 655 -44.13 -6.79 84.46
N TRP A 656 -45.20 -6.30 83.81
CA TRP A 656 -45.71 -4.91 83.81
C TRP A 656 -44.72 -3.91 83.16
N LEU A 657 -45.13 -3.00 82.27
CA LEU A 657 -46.36 -2.20 82.25
C LEU A 657 -47.03 -2.13 80.86
N ALA A 658 -48.32 -1.77 80.84
CA ALA A 658 -49.06 -1.47 79.62
C ALA A 658 -48.83 -0.01 79.16
N GLY A 659 -48.85 0.22 77.85
CA GLY A 659 -48.64 1.56 77.27
C GLY A 659 -49.03 1.63 75.79
N THR A 660 -50.33 1.74 75.51
CA THR A 660 -50.90 2.07 74.18
C THR A 660 -52.17 2.90 74.37
N PRO A 661 -52.62 3.67 73.36
CA PRO A 661 -51.93 4.11 72.15
C PRO A 661 -51.77 5.65 72.10
N GLN A 662 -51.15 6.18 71.05
CA GLN A 662 -51.67 7.41 70.46
C GLN A 662 -51.55 7.33 68.94
N SER A 663 -52.70 7.42 68.28
CA SER A 663 -52.87 7.39 66.83
C SER A 663 -52.87 8.81 66.26
N GLN A 664 -52.19 9.01 65.13
CA GLN A 664 -52.48 10.12 64.23
C GLN A 664 -52.10 9.72 62.81
N GLU A 665 -53.12 9.29 62.05
CA GLU A 665 -53.16 9.47 60.61
C GLU A 665 -53.52 10.95 60.36
N ASP A 666 -52.93 11.58 59.33
CA ASP A 666 -53.67 12.12 58.18
C ASP A 666 -52.78 12.94 57.22
N ASP A 667 -53.03 12.74 55.93
CA ASP A 667 -52.79 13.59 54.75
C ASP A 667 -51.38 14.06 54.29
N ALA A 668 -51.28 14.10 52.94
CA ALA A 668 -50.27 14.71 52.04
C ALA A 668 -48.91 14.01 51.87
#